data_AF-A0A7J4BB65-F1
#
_entry.id   AF-A0A7J4BB65-F1
#
_cell.length_a   1.000
_cell.length_b   1.000
_cell.length_c   1.000
_cell.angle_alpha   90.00
_cell.angle_beta   90.00
_cell.angle_gamma   90.00
#
_symmetry.space_group_name_H-M   'P 1'
#
loop_
_entity.id
_entity.type
_entity.pdbx_description
1 polymer ?
#
loop_
_entity_poly.entity_id
_entity_poly.type
_entity_poly.pdbx_seq_one_letter_code
_entity_poly.pdbx_strand_id
1 'polypeptide(L)'
;MKKLFIFLVTLLYLSLASFAYDDKGSYFECHNCSDCVAALNNNTYFEVHLVEDITNQTGTCIDNPANFSNKTFDCLGHTIDGNATGTDYGIYLNGKTNNTIKNCIITEFYRGIYLNSSSNITITNNTANNNGNGIILYSSSYNTITNNTANNNSLRGIILIFSSIDNTVKDNLANNNGYSGITVQFAYDGMNELINNTANNNSEYGIYLLYAFNVTMKNNTMNNNKYNFYAYSYEEFDLYYHDIDTSNTVDGKPIYYWTSEKNAPNGCNNAEINESSNAGLVVLVSCNNITVKNLNLSKNFRGSLLINTTNSKILNVETNSNMRGIELYLAHGNTIANVSSNANNDEGIYLRESSNNTFINVAANTCGGGIYIFYSNNTSLFNATVYNNSYGIRIDAAYNVTLKNVSLNNNTVNFIMQGYSAEQFYYDIDTSNTINGRPIYYWTVKANAPNNCGNAEINESDNPSFVGLISCSNITVKNIKLEKNSYGVLFYNTTNSRILNVSVSNTAWFGIRLTASSNNSLVDITINNNSGAGPYLSTSSNNLIVNSTINNSYVYGIWLDSSSTNNAVTGNNINSNQIGIYISANNNIISNNFISSASIDGITLYSASNNTIIGNYIYNCRNDGISPIKTSWLRIINNTILNTNWSISSHNDTNIYIEGNKVSGNGIYGIGGENGTNVTIINNFINNSYRGIWWYKGPLNNFNISNNIIENSSESAIIIDAAPANNFSIYNNTIANALYGMSLKRMNNTFVFNNIIQDVGTGIQLISLINNTLINNSIINSSLFDISIGSDLTNHTTHNLNISFPISFHGKSINVKRGSSLSKTLERGVKGLRYLNVTNSSASGAWIFVNISYPENEDPSKLFLARWNGSAWETDPSKFTSTYGINTDGKYYYANITNFSLFALFTDQEPELTLVLSSQTIYIGNSITVTCSAEDVSGVAGLNVTSADGTAICSGTNSCSAEYKPSSAGIKTITCTAADSRGNLASSSETLTVYSLSSASFTTVTNTSLDSAIASTNRVRAGQSVSYNLSVAPNIPLITISVTFASALSGISLTASKIAAPPVDVPAAPGIPFAYVNVEKNFKDSDLSSTTLDFKVEKAWIEENGIDPAKVSAYRLENNTWTKLTTTKSGEDDKYIYYSAVSPCGLSIFTISGEKKTVTSPSEEKPPAAEEGAKTSKDYRVIIIIILIALCATIFYFLTRKNLKKIRRR
;
A
#
# COMPACT_ATOMS: atom_id res chain seq x y z
N MET A 1 4.25 -83.42 -31.37
CA MET A 1 4.09 -82.15 -32.11
C MET A 1 5.37 -81.31 -32.17
N LYS A 2 5.98 -80.78 -31.08
CA LYS A 2 7.18 -79.90 -31.17
C LYS A 2 8.30 -80.39 -32.12
N LYS A 3 8.66 -81.69 -32.12
CA LYS A 3 9.66 -82.24 -33.06
C LYS A 3 9.27 -82.19 -34.55
N LEU A 4 7.97 -82.20 -34.88
CA LEU A 4 7.49 -82.07 -36.26
C LEU A 4 7.53 -80.60 -36.74
N PHE A 5 7.22 -79.67 -35.83
CA PHE A 5 7.33 -78.23 -36.09
C PHE A 5 8.80 -77.81 -36.33
N ILE A 6 9.73 -78.33 -35.51
CA ILE A 6 11.18 -78.10 -35.69
C ILE A 6 11.65 -78.62 -37.05
N PHE A 7 11.24 -79.84 -37.46
CA PHE A 7 11.65 -80.44 -38.73
C PHE A 7 11.17 -79.62 -39.96
N LEU A 8 9.94 -79.11 -39.91
CA LEU A 8 9.40 -78.22 -40.95
C LEU A 8 10.12 -76.85 -40.98
N VAL A 9 10.45 -76.27 -39.82
CA VAL A 9 11.19 -75.00 -39.74
C VAL A 9 12.64 -75.15 -40.24
N THR A 10 13.31 -76.27 -39.96
CA THR A 10 14.65 -76.54 -40.51
C THR A 10 14.63 -76.72 -42.03
N LEU A 11 13.58 -77.30 -42.60
CA LEU A 11 13.42 -77.41 -44.06
C LEU A 11 13.16 -76.05 -44.72
N LEU A 12 12.44 -75.14 -44.05
CA LEU A 12 12.24 -73.77 -44.54
C LEU A 12 13.51 -72.91 -44.48
N TYR A 13 14.39 -73.16 -43.50
CA TYR A 13 15.72 -72.53 -43.42
C TYR A 13 16.68 -73.04 -44.49
N LEU A 14 16.53 -74.29 -44.95
CA LEU A 14 17.38 -74.90 -45.98
C LEU A 14 17.00 -74.53 -47.43
N SER A 15 15.87 -73.87 -47.66
CA SER A 15 15.43 -73.45 -49.01
C SER A 15 15.71 -71.99 -49.37
N LEU A 16 16.44 -71.24 -48.53
CA LEU A 16 16.87 -69.85 -48.80
C LEU A 16 18.38 -69.63 -48.66
N ALA A 17 19.15 -70.70 -48.38
CA ALA A 17 20.59 -70.63 -48.09
C ALA A 17 21.48 -71.10 -49.26
N SER A 18 21.21 -70.68 -50.51
CA SER A 18 22.09 -70.98 -51.65
C SER A 18 21.92 -70.07 -52.88
N PHE A 19 22.17 -68.77 -52.75
CA PHE A 19 22.70 -67.94 -53.87
C PHE A 19 23.54 -66.80 -53.32
N ALA A 20 24.79 -67.12 -52.98
CA ALA A 20 25.86 -66.15 -52.80
C ALA A 20 26.94 -66.44 -53.85
N TYR A 21 27.24 -65.46 -54.70
CA TYR A 21 28.46 -65.43 -55.47
C TYR A 21 28.86 -63.98 -55.77
N ASP A 22 30.10 -63.63 -55.43
CA ASP A 22 30.80 -62.35 -55.55
C ASP A 22 29.96 -61.05 -55.62
N ASP A 23 30.03 -60.24 -54.56
CA ASP A 23 31.02 -59.15 -54.59
C ASP A 23 31.59 -58.87 -53.18
N LYS A 24 32.70 -58.12 -53.11
CA LYS A 24 33.38 -57.75 -51.87
C LYS A 24 32.72 -56.55 -51.17
N GLY A 25 31.97 -56.85 -50.13
CA GLY A 25 31.65 -55.89 -49.05
C GLY A 25 30.59 -54.84 -49.37
N SER A 26 29.66 -54.65 -48.43
CA SER A 26 28.94 -53.39 -48.27
C SER A 26 29.03 -52.88 -46.82
N TYR A 27 30.24 -52.96 -46.27
CA TYR A 27 30.67 -51.98 -45.28
C TYR A 27 31.10 -50.70 -46.03
N PHE A 28 30.99 -49.54 -45.39
CA PHE A 28 31.46 -48.26 -45.94
C PHE A 28 32.44 -47.61 -44.97
N GLU A 29 33.64 -47.31 -45.43
CA GLU A 29 34.65 -46.55 -44.69
C GLU A 29 34.30 -45.05 -44.75
N CYS A 30 34.07 -44.43 -43.60
CA CYS A 30 33.82 -43.01 -43.46
C CYS A 30 34.93 -42.33 -42.65
N HIS A 31 35.20 -41.06 -42.96
CA HIS A 31 36.32 -40.28 -42.41
C HIS A 31 35.86 -39.05 -41.60
N ASN A 32 34.55 -38.76 -41.58
CA ASN A 32 33.95 -37.63 -40.86
C ASN A 32 32.44 -37.85 -40.64
N CYS A 33 31.83 -37.02 -39.78
CA CYS A 33 30.41 -37.13 -39.40
C CYS A 33 29.46 -37.10 -40.60
N SER A 34 29.70 -36.23 -41.59
CA SER A 34 28.84 -36.09 -42.77
C SER A 34 28.83 -37.38 -43.59
N ASP A 35 30.00 -37.96 -43.84
CA ASP A 35 30.12 -39.18 -44.64
C ASP A 35 29.59 -40.41 -43.89
N CYS A 36 29.80 -40.50 -42.58
CA CYS A 36 29.20 -41.54 -41.75
C CYS A 36 27.65 -41.43 -41.73
N VAL A 37 27.11 -40.22 -41.59
CA VAL A 37 25.65 -39.98 -41.68
C VAL A 37 25.11 -40.29 -43.07
N ALA A 38 25.83 -39.97 -44.15
CA ALA A 38 25.44 -40.31 -45.51
C ALA A 38 25.43 -41.83 -45.74
N ALA A 39 26.44 -42.55 -45.25
CA ALA A 39 26.53 -44.00 -45.33
C ALA A 39 25.43 -44.71 -44.52
N LEU A 40 25.17 -44.26 -43.28
CA LEU A 40 24.09 -44.76 -42.43
C LEU A 40 22.68 -44.44 -42.99
N ASN A 41 22.56 -43.41 -43.83
CA ASN A 41 21.36 -43.12 -44.61
C ASN A 41 21.22 -43.98 -45.89
N ASN A 42 22.30 -44.60 -46.38
CA ASN A 42 22.26 -45.39 -47.60
C ASN A 42 21.75 -46.82 -47.31
N ASN A 43 20.75 -47.29 -48.05
CA ASN A 43 20.16 -48.62 -47.84
C ASN A 43 21.08 -49.78 -48.26
N THR A 44 22.12 -49.53 -49.06
CA THR A 44 23.05 -50.56 -49.56
C THR A 44 24.06 -51.04 -48.50
N TYR A 45 24.44 -50.17 -47.55
CA TYR A 45 25.47 -50.48 -46.55
C TYR A 45 24.83 -51.01 -45.26
N PHE A 46 25.15 -52.25 -44.86
CA PHE A 46 24.67 -52.83 -43.61
C PHE A 46 25.62 -52.62 -42.45
N GLU A 47 26.86 -52.24 -42.75
CA GLU A 47 27.88 -51.85 -41.78
C GLU A 47 28.55 -50.54 -42.25
N VAL A 48 28.96 -49.70 -41.31
CA VAL A 48 29.67 -48.44 -41.58
C VAL A 48 30.83 -48.37 -40.58
N HIS A 49 32.03 -48.10 -41.08
CA HIS A 49 33.28 -48.10 -40.34
C HIS A 49 33.86 -46.69 -40.31
N LEU A 50 34.01 -46.08 -39.13
CA LEU A 50 34.88 -44.91 -38.98
C LEU A 50 36.34 -45.39 -39.01
N VAL A 51 37.17 -44.80 -39.87
CA VAL A 51 38.58 -45.21 -40.09
C VAL A 51 39.61 -44.11 -39.77
N GLU A 52 39.14 -42.95 -39.29
CA GLU A 52 39.97 -41.80 -38.88
C GLU A 52 39.35 -41.11 -37.66
N ASP A 53 40.16 -40.41 -36.86
CA ASP A 53 39.69 -39.66 -35.70
C ASP A 53 39.05 -38.33 -36.09
N ILE A 54 37.81 -38.11 -35.66
CA ILE A 54 37.08 -36.85 -35.81
C ILE A 54 37.38 -35.96 -34.59
N THR A 55 37.87 -34.75 -34.81
CA THR A 55 38.31 -33.82 -33.75
C THR A 55 37.53 -32.50 -33.75
N ASN A 56 37.27 -31.95 -32.57
CA ASN A 56 36.64 -30.65 -32.34
C ASN A 56 35.32 -30.44 -33.14
N GLN A 57 34.49 -31.49 -33.20
CA GLN A 57 33.23 -31.48 -33.94
C GLN A 57 32.25 -30.47 -33.34
N THR A 58 31.75 -29.55 -34.16
CA THR A 58 30.76 -28.55 -33.74
C THR A 58 29.35 -29.11 -33.84
N GLY A 59 28.68 -29.36 -32.71
CA GLY A 59 27.32 -29.89 -32.69
C GLY A 59 27.24 -31.38 -33.04
N THR A 60 26.03 -31.90 -33.22
CA THR A 60 25.77 -33.33 -33.36
C THR A 60 26.59 -34.00 -34.48
N CYS A 61 27.31 -35.09 -34.17
CA CYS A 61 28.05 -35.84 -35.20
C CYS A 61 27.13 -36.80 -35.97
N ILE A 62 26.66 -37.88 -35.33
CA ILE A 62 25.71 -38.82 -35.96
C ILE A 62 24.27 -38.38 -35.60
N ASP A 63 23.74 -37.40 -36.33
CA ASP A 63 22.41 -36.84 -36.10
C ASP A 63 21.30 -37.67 -36.76
N ASN A 64 20.83 -38.68 -36.03
CA ASN A 64 19.60 -39.44 -36.30
C ASN A 64 19.33 -39.82 -37.79
N PRO A 65 20.26 -40.51 -38.48
CA PRO A 65 20.10 -40.81 -39.91
C PRO A 65 18.78 -41.55 -40.20
N ALA A 66 18.04 -41.10 -41.21
CA ALA A 66 16.70 -41.57 -41.54
C ALA A 66 16.62 -43.09 -41.64
N ASN A 67 17.55 -43.71 -42.39
CA ASN A 67 17.56 -45.15 -42.66
C ASN A 67 18.45 -45.98 -41.73
N PHE A 68 18.96 -45.42 -40.61
CA PHE A 68 19.75 -46.17 -39.64
C PHE A 68 18.84 -47.07 -38.78
N SER A 69 18.39 -48.19 -39.34
CA SER A 69 17.79 -49.33 -38.64
C SER A 69 18.25 -50.63 -39.30
N ASN A 70 18.52 -51.68 -38.50
CA ASN A 70 19.14 -52.94 -38.94
C ASN A 70 20.58 -52.78 -39.51
N LYS A 71 21.38 -51.84 -38.98
CA LYS A 71 22.78 -51.61 -39.41
C LYS A 71 23.76 -51.65 -38.23
N THR A 72 25.03 -51.86 -38.54
CA THR A 72 26.14 -51.67 -37.58
C THR A 72 26.90 -50.39 -37.89
N PHE A 73 27.19 -49.60 -36.87
CA PHE A 73 28.23 -48.57 -36.89
C PHE A 73 29.38 -49.08 -36.01
N ASP A 74 30.53 -49.33 -36.63
CA ASP A 74 31.80 -49.63 -35.98
C ASP A 74 32.68 -48.39 -36.06
N CYS A 75 33.35 -48.02 -34.97
CA CYS A 75 34.40 -47.02 -35.04
C CYS A 75 35.81 -47.61 -35.04
N LEU A 76 35.97 -48.95 -34.96
CA LEU A 76 37.27 -49.64 -35.01
C LEU A 76 38.31 -49.18 -33.96
N GLY A 77 37.89 -48.43 -32.93
CA GLY A 77 38.74 -47.80 -31.92
C GLY A 77 38.92 -46.28 -32.08
N HIS A 78 38.42 -45.68 -33.15
CA HIS A 78 38.54 -44.25 -33.46
C HIS A 78 37.68 -43.33 -32.59
N THR A 79 38.11 -42.07 -32.55
CA THR A 79 37.57 -41.01 -31.72
C THR A 79 36.55 -40.17 -32.48
N ILE A 80 35.48 -39.81 -31.79
CA ILE A 80 34.55 -38.74 -32.13
C ILE A 80 34.63 -37.74 -30.96
N ASP A 81 35.37 -36.66 -31.18
CA ASP A 81 35.65 -35.60 -30.20
C ASP A 81 34.83 -34.35 -30.54
N GLY A 82 34.00 -33.91 -29.59
CA GLY A 82 33.16 -32.72 -29.69
C GLY A 82 33.94 -31.43 -29.41
N ASN A 83 33.23 -30.29 -29.30
CA ASN A 83 33.86 -29.00 -29.03
C ASN A 83 33.61 -28.45 -27.60
N ALA A 84 33.07 -29.28 -26.70
CA ALA A 84 32.67 -28.94 -25.33
C ALA A 84 31.63 -27.80 -25.20
N THR A 85 30.83 -27.50 -26.23
CA THR A 85 29.84 -26.41 -26.19
C THR A 85 28.43 -26.78 -26.68
N GLY A 86 27.41 -26.26 -26.01
CA GLY A 86 26.01 -26.37 -26.45
C GLY A 86 25.25 -27.53 -25.79
N THR A 87 24.35 -28.14 -26.56
CA THR A 87 23.45 -29.22 -26.10
C THR A 87 23.40 -30.36 -27.14
N ASP A 88 24.57 -30.75 -27.60
CA ASP A 88 24.81 -31.65 -28.72
C ASP A 88 24.97 -33.12 -28.30
N TYR A 89 25.22 -33.99 -29.29
CA TYR A 89 25.32 -35.43 -29.12
C TYR A 89 26.41 -36.02 -30.02
N GLY A 90 27.25 -36.91 -29.50
CA GLY A 90 28.17 -37.69 -30.35
C GLY A 90 27.41 -38.60 -31.29
N ILE A 91 26.49 -39.41 -30.74
CA ILE A 91 25.54 -40.22 -31.51
C ILE A 91 24.13 -40.01 -30.97
N TYR A 92 23.19 -39.59 -31.83
CA TYR A 92 21.77 -39.46 -31.49
C TYR A 92 20.91 -40.35 -32.38
N LEU A 93 20.07 -41.21 -31.78
CA LEU A 93 19.05 -41.99 -32.48
C LEU A 93 17.66 -41.71 -31.90
N ASN A 94 16.67 -41.48 -32.77
CA ASN A 94 15.27 -41.28 -32.41
C ASN A 94 14.36 -42.20 -33.24
N GLY A 95 13.60 -43.07 -32.56
CA GLY A 95 12.70 -44.03 -33.21
C GLY A 95 13.40 -45.09 -34.06
N LYS A 96 14.64 -45.49 -33.72
CA LYS A 96 15.46 -46.45 -34.48
C LYS A 96 15.42 -47.84 -33.88
N THR A 97 15.70 -48.86 -34.69
CA THR A 97 15.64 -50.25 -34.26
C THR A 97 16.73 -51.16 -34.81
N ASN A 98 17.06 -52.22 -34.05
CA ASN A 98 17.91 -53.34 -34.47
C ASN A 98 19.35 -52.94 -34.89
N ASN A 99 19.91 -51.87 -34.32
CA ASN A 99 21.26 -51.39 -34.68
C ASN A 99 22.33 -51.88 -33.70
N THR A 100 23.58 -51.93 -34.17
CA THR A 100 24.76 -52.04 -33.31
C THR A 100 25.61 -50.77 -33.41
N ILE A 101 26.08 -50.26 -32.27
CA ILE A 101 27.08 -49.19 -32.14
C ILE A 101 28.26 -49.77 -31.36
N LYS A 102 29.43 -49.87 -31.97
CA LYS A 102 30.57 -50.57 -31.37
C LYS A 102 31.93 -49.89 -31.56
N ASN A 103 32.80 -50.10 -30.57
CA ASN A 103 34.21 -49.69 -30.56
C ASN A 103 34.48 -48.17 -30.74
N CYS A 104 33.52 -47.29 -30.42
CA CYS A 104 33.67 -45.83 -30.55
C CYS A 104 34.21 -45.18 -29.27
N ILE A 105 35.20 -44.29 -29.39
CA ILE A 105 35.57 -43.33 -28.34
C ILE A 105 34.80 -42.04 -28.59
N ILE A 106 34.06 -41.53 -27.61
CA ILE A 106 33.17 -40.37 -27.74
C ILE A 106 33.37 -39.44 -26.54
N THR A 107 33.80 -38.20 -26.79
CA THR A 107 34.24 -37.25 -25.75
C THR A 107 33.82 -35.81 -26.07
N GLU A 108 33.78 -34.94 -25.05
CA GLU A 108 33.53 -33.49 -25.17
C GLU A 108 32.18 -33.09 -25.83
N PHE A 109 31.15 -33.94 -25.79
CA PHE A 109 29.76 -33.57 -26.11
C PHE A 109 28.94 -33.32 -24.83
N TYR A 110 27.81 -32.62 -24.93
CA TYR A 110 26.83 -32.61 -23.84
C TYR A 110 26.28 -34.02 -23.53
N ARG A 111 26.23 -34.90 -24.54
CA ARG A 111 25.77 -36.30 -24.43
C ARG A 111 26.56 -37.21 -25.39
N GLY A 112 27.24 -38.23 -24.88
CA GLY A 112 28.04 -39.14 -25.73
C GLY A 112 27.17 -39.94 -26.70
N ILE A 113 26.35 -40.87 -26.18
CA ILE A 113 25.36 -41.63 -26.95
C ILE A 113 23.98 -41.37 -26.38
N TYR A 114 23.02 -40.98 -27.22
CA TYR A 114 21.64 -40.70 -26.84
C TYR A 114 20.64 -41.51 -27.69
N LEU A 115 19.92 -42.41 -27.04
CA LEU A 115 18.76 -43.10 -27.59
C LEU A 115 17.48 -42.44 -27.09
N ASN A 116 16.60 -42.09 -28.02
CA ASN A 116 15.24 -41.61 -27.75
C ASN A 116 14.24 -42.54 -28.45
N SER A 117 13.22 -43.01 -27.74
CA SER A 117 12.11 -43.80 -28.29
C SER A 117 12.56 -45.00 -29.17
N SER A 118 13.71 -45.59 -28.88
CA SER A 118 14.41 -46.58 -29.73
C SER A 118 14.53 -47.94 -29.04
N SER A 119 14.63 -49.02 -29.82
CA SER A 119 14.61 -50.38 -29.27
C SER A 119 15.49 -51.39 -30.02
N ASN A 120 15.86 -52.48 -29.35
CA ASN A 120 16.77 -53.50 -29.89
C ASN A 120 18.13 -52.92 -30.35
N ILE A 121 18.59 -51.83 -29.75
CA ILE A 121 19.91 -51.24 -30.01
C ILE A 121 20.95 -51.95 -29.13
N THR A 122 22.07 -52.36 -29.73
CA THR A 122 23.24 -52.91 -29.04
C THR A 122 24.35 -51.87 -29.01
N ILE A 123 24.73 -51.41 -27.82
CA ILE A 123 25.86 -50.50 -27.59
C ILE A 123 26.97 -51.32 -26.92
N THR A 124 28.07 -51.63 -27.64
CA THR A 124 29.12 -52.53 -27.13
C THR A 124 30.54 -52.01 -27.30
N ASN A 125 31.39 -52.16 -26.27
CA ASN A 125 32.81 -51.80 -26.28
C ASN A 125 33.11 -50.30 -26.54
N ASN A 126 32.17 -49.39 -26.31
CA ASN A 126 32.36 -47.95 -26.54
C ASN A 126 32.93 -47.25 -25.30
N THR A 127 33.63 -46.13 -25.49
CA THR A 127 34.14 -45.25 -24.43
C THR A 127 33.48 -43.88 -24.53
N ALA A 128 32.42 -43.66 -23.76
CA ALA A 128 31.69 -42.39 -23.67
C ALA A 128 32.12 -41.60 -22.41
N ASN A 129 33.34 -41.09 -22.42
CA ASN A 129 33.97 -40.39 -21.29
C ASN A 129 33.93 -38.87 -21.45
N ASN A 130 34.08 -38.13 -20.34
CA ASN A 130 34.22 -36.66 -20.32
C ASN A 130 33.07 -35.87 -20.99
N ASN A 131 31.92 -36.50 -21.26
CA ASN A 131 30.74 -35.82 -21.79
C ASN A 131 29.94 -35.18 -20.64
N GLY A 132 28.89 -34.42 -20.96
CA GLY A 132 27.86 -34.06 -19.97
C GLY A 132 27.20 -35.31 -19.37
N ASN A 133 26.80 -36.26 -20.22
CA ASN A 133 26.39 -37.60 -19.82
C ASN A 133 26.96 -38.62 -20.84
N GLY A 134 27.40 -39.79 -20.40
CA GLY A 134 28.00 -40.82 -21.27
C GLY A 134 26.98 -41.46 -22.22
N ILE A 135 26.09 -42.30 -21.67
CA ILE A 135 25.08 -43.06 -22.44
C ILE A 135 23.68 -42.82 -21.84
N ILE A 136 22.73 -42.35 -22.66
CA ILE A 136 21.35 -42.05 -22.25
C ILE A 136 20.35 -42.89 -23.07
N LEU A 137 19.39 -43.51 -22.37
CA LEU A 137 18.19 -44.12 -22.93
C LEU A 137 16.93 -43.39 -22.41
N TYR A 138 16.24 -42.65 -23.29
CA TYR A 138 14.98 -41.98 -22.99
C TYR A 138 13.82 -42.71 -23.68
N SER A 139 12.83 -43.19 -22.92
CA SER A 139 11.69 -43.98 -23.43
C SER A 139 12.11 -45.11 -24.38
N SER A 140 13.26 -45.72 -24.13
CA SER A 140 13.94 -46.66 -25.02
C SER A 140 14.09 -48.01 -24.33
N SER A 141 13.62 -49.07 -25.00
CA SER A 141 13.37 -50.38 -24.37
C SER A 141 13.94 -51.54 -25.18
N TYR A 142 14.18 -52.70 -24.58
CA TYR A 142 14.77 -53.88 -25.25
C TYR A 142 16.19 -53.66 -25.80
N ASN A 143 16.96 -52.73 -25.23
CA ASN A 143 18.33 -52.43 -25.67
C ASN A 143 19.38 -53.18 -24.81
N THR A 144 20.55 -53.44 -25.39
CA THR A 144 21.70 -54.04 -24.71
C THR A 144 22.87 -53.07 -24.67
N ILE A 145 23.40 -52.79 -23.48
CA ILE A 145 24.52 -51.88 -23.26
C ILE A 145 25.61 -52.69 -22.55
N THR A 146 26.63 -53.16 -23.27
CA THR A 146 27.60 -54.13 -22.75
C THR A 146 29.08 -53.73 -22.94
N ASN A 147 29.94 -53.98 -21.95
CA ASN A 147 31.39 -53.70 -22.00
C ASN A 147 31.77 -52.22 -22.29
N ASN A 148 30.91 -51.24 -22.03
CA ASN A 148 31.21 -49.84 -22.31
C ASN A 148 31.88 -49.16 -21.11
N THR A 149 32.69 -48.14 -21.38
CA THR A 149 33.26 -47.24 -20.39
C THR A 149 32.56 -45.89 -20.48
N ALA A 150 32.03 -45.39 -19.37
CA ALA A 150 31.34 -44.11 -19.25
C ALA A 150 31.79 -43.39 -17.96
N ASN A 151 33.08 -43.06 -17.93
CA ASN A 151 33.77 -42.46 -16.79
C ASN A 151 33.89 -40.93 -16.93
N ASN A 152 34.10 -40.25 -15.80
CA ASN A 152 34.44 -38.81 -15.72
C ASN A 152 33.42 -37.85 -16.37
N ASN A 153 32.19 -38.30 -16.68
CA ASN A 153 31.17 -37.43 -17.25
C ASN A 153 30.69 -36.42 -16.19
N SER A 154 30.48 -35.16 -16.56
CA SER A 154 30.21 -34.09 -15.59
C SER A 154 28.85 -34.22 -14.88
N LEU A 155 27.95 -35.08 -15.38
CA LEU A 155 26.74 -35.52 -14.69
C LEU A 155 26.71 -37.04 -14.50
N ARG A 156 26.45 -37.84 -15.53
CA ARG A 156 26.15 -39.29 -15.36
C ARG A 156 26.85 -40.17 -16.38
N GLY A 157 27.27 -41.36 -15.93
CA GLY A 157 27.84 -42.38 -16.80
C GLY A 157 26.80 -43.00 -17.73
N ILE A 158 25.89 -43.81 -17.18
CA ILE A 158 24.81 -44.48 -17.91
C ILE A 158 23.46 -44.12 -17.27
N ILE A 159 22.44 -43.80 -18.06
CA ILE A 159 21.12 -43.40 -17.55
C ILE A 159 19.95 -43.90 -18.41
N LEU A 160 19.03 -44.64 -17.79
CA LEU A 160 17.76 -45.11 -18.35
C LEU A 160 16.62 -44.29 -17.72
N ILE A 161 15.86 -43.54 -18.52
CA ILE A 161 14.82 -42.61 -18.05
C ILE A 161 13.50 -42.67 -18.83
N PHE A 162 12.40 -42.37 -18.14
CA PHE A 162 11.04 -42.20 -18.68
C PHE A 162 10.53 -43.42 -19.46
N SER A 163 10.23 -44.50 -18.75
CA SER A 163 9.75 -45.77 -19.29
C SER A 163 10.72 -46.47 -20.26
N SER A 164 12.03 -46.22 -20.12
CA SER A 164 13.08 -47.11 -20.64
C SER A 164 13.07 -48.42 -19.84
N ILE A 165 12.49 -49.47 -20.41
CA ILE A 165 12.19 -50.76 -19.75
C ILE A 165 12.80 -51.95 -20.51
N ASP A 166 12.91 -53.10 -19.85
CA ASP A 166 13.34 -54.37 -20.46
C ASP A 166 14.73 -54.28 -21.15
N ASN A 167 15.64 -53.43 -20.62
CA ASN A 167 17.00 -53.27 -21.13
C ASN A 167 18.02 -54.04 -20.28
N THR A 168 19.10 -54.53 -20.90
CA THR A 168 20.23 -55.19 -20.22
C THR A 168 21.48 -54.31 -20.26
N VAL A 169 21.98 -53.91 -19.09
CA VAL A 169 23.19 -53.10 -18.86
C VAL A 169 24.25 -53.99 -18.20
N LYS A 170 25.27 -54.42 -18.94
CA LYS A 170 26.18 -55.50 -18.54
C LYS A 170 27.68 -55.19 -18.68
N ASP A 171 28.52 -55.63 -17.74
CA ASP A 171 29.99 -55.50 -17.79
C ASP A 171 30.52 -54.06 -18.00
N ASN A 172 29.75 -53.00 -17.69
CA ASN A 172 30.15 -51.62 -17.97
C ASN A 172 30.94 -50.99 -16.80
N LEU A 173 31.79 -50.01 -17.13
CA LEU A 173 32.50 -49.15 -16.18
C LEU A 173 31.87 -47.75 -16.18
N ALA A 174 31.45 -47.25 -15.02
CA ALA A 174 30.81 -45.93 -14.88
C ALA A 174 31.31 -45.21 -13.61
N ASN A 175 32.57 -44.78 -13.65
CA ASN A 175 33.32 -44.27 -12.50
C ASN A 175 33.57 -42.76 -12.55
N ASN A 176 33.79 -42.14 -11.39
CA ASN A 176 34.20 -40.73 -11.23
C ASN A 176 33.23 -39.70 -11.87
N ASN A 177 31.95 -40.03 -12.11
CA ASN A 177 31.00 -39.11 -12.73
C ASN A 177 30.48 -38.07 -11.71
N GLY A 178 30.16 -36.87 -12.19
CA GLY A 178 29.79 -35.69 -11.39
C GLY A 178 28.41 -35.73 -10.70
N TYR A 179 27.68 -36.84 -10.82
CA TYR A 179 26.50 -37.18 -10.03
C TYR A 179 26.40 -38.70 -9.78
N SER A 180 26.23 -39.51 -10.85
CA SER A 180 26.01 -40.95 -10.69
C SER A 180 26.68 -41.82 -11.74
N GLY A 181 27.12 -43.02 -11.34
CA GLY A 181 27.60 -44.04 -12.27
C GLY A 181 26.47 -44.54 -13.17
N ILE A 182 25.48 -45.24 -12.60
CA ILE A 182 24.32 -45.77 -13.36
C ILE A 182 23.01 -45.28 -12.72
N THR A 183 22.12 -44.71 -13.54
CA THR A 183 20.74 -44.32 -13.16
C THR A 183 19.71 -45.19 -13.88
N VAL A 184 18.68 -45.64 -13.16
CA VAL A 184 17.40 -46.11 -13.72
C VAL A 184 16.29 -45.31 -13.06
N GLN A 185 15.50 -44.56 -13.84
CA GLN A 185 14.55 -43.60 -13.31
C GLN A 185 13.23 -43.52 -14.09
N PHE A 186 12.09 -43.40 -13.38
CA PHE A 186 10.74 -43.39 -13.96
C PHE A 186 10.45 -44.63 -14.85
N ALA A 187 10.86 -45.82 -14.41
CA ALA A 187 10.74 -47.08 -15.13
C ALA A 187 9.75 -48.02 -14.41
N TYR A 188 8.47 -47.68 -14.50
CA TYR A 188 7.38 -48.27 -13.69
C TYR A 188 6.94 -49.68 -14.14
N ASP A 189 6.96 -49.98 -15.44
CA ASP A 189 6.34 -51.18 -16.03
C ASP A 189 7.33 -52.05 -16.81
N GLY A 190 8.28 -52.74 -16.16
CA GLY A 190 9.18 -53.68 -16.84
C GLY A 190 10.35 -54.18 -15.99
N MET A 191 11.34 -54.81 -16.63
CA MET A 191 12.49 -55.45 -15.97
C MET A 191 13.83 -55.01 -16.59
N ASN A 192 14.48 -53.98 -16.05
CA ASN A 192 15.84 -53.64 -16.45
C ASN A 192 16.86 -54.53 -15.68
N GLU A 193 17.85 -55.08 -16.38
CA GLU A 193 18.91 -55.91 -15.81
C GLU A 193 20.24 -55.16 -15.74
N LEU A 194 20.86 -55.11 -14.56
CA LEU A 194 22.19 -54.53 -14.34
C LEU A 194 23.13 -55.65 -13.87
N ILE A 195 24.09 -56.07 -14.70
CA ILE A 195 24.93 -57.26 -14.43
C ILE A 195 26.42 -56.91 -14.53
N ASN A 196 27.24 -57.29 -13.54
CA ASN A 196 28.70 -57.13 -13.54
C ASN A 196 29.23 -55.68 -13.69
N ASN A 197 28.41 -54.63 -13.50
CA ASN A 197 28.87 -53.25 -13.72
C ASN A 197 29.67 -52.70 -12.54
N THR A 198 30.62 -51.80 -12.79
CA THR A 198 31.41 -51.11 -11.77
C THR A 198 31.12 -49.61 -11.78
N ALA A 199 30.69 -49.07 -10.64
CA ALA A 199 30.29 -47.67 -10.48
C ALA A 199 30.92 -47.07 -9.21
N ASN A 200 32.20 -46.69 -9.30
CA ASN A 200 33.02 -46.24 -8.17
C ASN A 200 33.33 -44.73 -8.22
N ASN A 201 33.58 -44.13 -7.05
CA ASN A 201 34.02 -42.75 -6.86
C ASN A 201 33.12 -41.67 -7.50
N ASN A 202 31.86 -41.96 -7.81
CA ASN A 202 30.92 -40.95 -8.31
C ASN A 202 30.51 -40.01 -7.16
N SER A 203 30.32 -38.72 -7.45
CA SER A 203 30.20 -37.67 -6.42
C SER A 203 28.98 -37.81 -5.51
N GLU A 204 27.87 -38.36 -6.01
CA GLU A 204 26.66 -38.64 -5.22
C GLU A 204 26.36 -40.15 -5.16
N TYR A 205 26.22 -40.84 -6.30
CA TYR A 205 25.66 -42.19 -6.36
C TYR A 205 26.45 -43.21 -7.20
N GLY A 206 26.64 -44.43 -6.67
CA GLY A 206 27.10 -45.56 -7.48
C GLY A 206 26.02 -46.03 -8.45
N ILE A 207 24.98 -46.70 -7.93
CA ILE A 207 23.77 -47.06 -8.68
C ILE A 207 22.54 -46.40 -8.05
N TYR A 208 21.72 -45.79 -8.91
CA TYR A 208 20.61 -44.90 -8.53
C TYR A 208 19.28 -45.36 -9.17
N LEU A 209 18.40 -45.96 -8.37
CA LEU A 209 17.07 -46.42 -8.78
C LEU A 209 15.98 -45.48 -8.22
N LEU A 210 15.33 -44.68 -9.07
CA LEU A 210 14.31 -43.71 -8.66
C LEU A 210 12.99 -43.90 -9.42
N TYR A 211 11.94 -44.38 -8.75
CA TYR A 211 10.69 -44.79 -9.40
C TYR A 211 10.94 -45.84 -10.50
N ALA A 212 11.79 -46.81 -10.21
CA ALA A 212 12.01 -47.99 -11.02
C ALA A 212 11.31 -49.18 -10.35
N PHE A 213 10.78 -50.11 -11.15
CA PHE A 213 10.20 -51.37 -10.70
C PHE A 213 11.07 -52.55 -11.15
N ASN A 214 11.01 -53.67 -10.40
CA ASN A 214 11.46 -55.01 -10.81
C ASN A 214 12.85 -55.07 -11.48
N VAL A 215 13.78 -54.22 -11.03
CA VAL A 215 15.16 -54.19 -11.49
C VAL A 215 15.90 -55.42 -10.99
N THR A 216 16.65 -56.08 -11.88
CA THR A 216 17.54 -57.19 -11.52
C THR A 216 18.97 -56.68 -11.42
N MET A 217 19.67 -56.96 -10.32
CA MET A 217 21.08 -56.58 -10.14
C MET A 217 21.91 -57.78 -9.71
N LYS A 218 23.02 -58.07 -10.40
CA LYS A 218 23.97 -59.16 -10.06
C LYS A 218 25.42 -58.75 -10.31
N ASN A 219 26.34 -59.10 -9.41
CA ASN A 219 27.77 -58.80 -9.42
C ASN A 219 28.15 -57.31 -9.57
N ASN A 220 27.26 -56.34 -9.30
CA ASN A 220 27.60 -54.93 -9.47
C ASN A 220 28.46 -54.43 -8.28
N THR A 221 29.47 -53.61 -8.57
CA THR A 221 30.40 -53.07 -7.57
C THR A 221 30.25 -51.56 -7.44
N MET A 222 30.04 -51.06 -6.22
CA MET A 222 29.85 -49.64 -5.92
C MET A 222 30.73 -49.25 -4.72
N ASN A 223 31.90 -48.68 -4.98
CA ASN A 223 32.88 -48.32 -3.94
C ASN A 223 33.19 -46.82 -3.94
N ASN A 224 33.38 -46.24 -2.75
CA ASN A 224 33.81 -44.86 -2.51
C ASN A 224 32.95 -43.77 -3.19
N ASN A 225 31.70 -44.07 -3.54
CA ASN A 225 30.71 -43.03 -3.82
C ASN A 225 30.29 -42.39 -2.49
N LYS A 226 29.71 -41.18 -2.53
CA LYS A 226 29.10 -40.56 -1.34
C LYS A 226 27.99 -41.45 -0.77
N TYR A 227 27.13 -41.96 -1.64
CA TYR A 227 26.19 -43.04 -1.35
C TYR A 227 26.33 -44.13 -2.42
N ASN A 228 26.75 -45.34 -2.04
CA ASN A 228 27.01 -46.41 -3.01
C ASN A 228 25.74 -46.90 -3.71
N PHE A 229 24.64 -47.10 -2.97
CA PHE A 229 23.35 -47.51 -3.52
C PHE A 229 22.19 -46.60 -3.08
N TYR A 230 21.28 -46.35 -4.04
CA TYR A 230 20.01 -45.64 -3.84
C TYR A 230 18.87 -46.44 -4.50
N ALA A 231 17.81 -46.69 -3.73
CA ALA A 231 16.51 -47.12 -4.25
C ALA A 231 15.40 -46.33 -3.56
N TYR A 232 14.51 -45.70 -4.33
CA TYR A 232 13.36 -44.94 -3.80
C TYR A 232 12.15 -44.95 -4.75
N SER A 233 10.98 -45.10 -4.14
CA SER A 233 9.67 -44.98 -4.77
C SER A 233 8.68 -44.31 -3.79
N TYR A 234 7.64 -43.68 -4.32
CA TYR A 234 6.69 -42.81 -3.59
C TYR A 234 5.26 -43.34 -3.76
N GLU A 235 4.50 -43.36 -2.65
CA GLU A 235 3.11 -43.83 -2.49
C GLU A 235 2.81 -45.30 -2.84
N GLU A 236 3.53 -45.93 -3.77
CA GLU A 236 3.40 -47.35 -4.09
C GLU A 236 4.59 -48.16 -3.53
N PHE A 237 4.35 -49.01 -2.52
CA PHE A 237 5.39 -49.86 -1.93
C PHE A 237 5.78 -51.05 -2.80
N ASP A 238 4.90 -51.50 -3.70
CA ASP A 238 5.15 -52.59 -4.67
C ASP A 238 6.34 -52.27 -5.59
N LEU A 239 6.62 -50.99 -5.84
CA LEU A 239 7.76 -50.56 -6.64
C LEU A 239 9.13 -50.95 -6.04
N TYR A 240 9.21 -51.28 -4.75
CA TYR A 240 10.44 -51.77 -4.11
C TYR A 240 10.69 -53.28 -4.29
N TYR A 241 9.88 -54.01 -5.06
CA TYR A 241 10.19 -55.41 -5.39
C TYR A 241 11.26 -55.48 -6.48
N HIS A 242 12.52 -55.64 -6.08
CA HIS A 242 13.69 -55.79 -6.97
C HIS A 242 14.35 -57.18 -6.81
N ASP A 243 15.09 -57.65 -7.82
CA ASP A 243 15.93 -58.85 -7.74
C ASP A 243 17.41 -58.49 -7.55
N ILE A 244 17.79 -58.10 -6.34
CA ILE A 244 19.16 -57.68 -5.99
C ILE A 244 19.74 -58.70 -5.02
N ASP A 245 20.60 -59.59 -5.52
CA ASP A 245 21.24 -60.63 -4.70
C ASP A 245 22.54 -60.15 -4.02
N THR A 246 23.10 -60.99 -3.15
CA THR A 246 24.28 -60.66 -2.33
C THR A 246 25.60 -60.59 -3.11
N SER A 247 25.61 -60.85 -4.43
CA SER A 247 26.81 -60.64 -5.26
C SER A 247 27.05 -59.16 -5.59
N ASN A 248 26.06 -58.30 -5.39
CA ASN A 248 26.22 -56.85 -5.49
C ASN A 248 26.89 -56.31 -4.22
N THR A 249 27.89 -55.44 -4.38
CA THR A 249 28.70 -54.95 -3.25
C THR A 249 28.75 -53.43 -3.14
N VAL A 250 28.72 -52.94 -1.89
CA VAL A 250 28.91 -51.54 -1.50
C VAL A 250 30.13 -51.43 -0.59
N ASP A 251 31.13 -50.65 -0.97
CA ASP A 251 32.47 -50.63 -0.33
C ASP A 251 33.04 -52.06 -0.08
N GLY A 252 32.88 -52.95 -1.06
CA GLY A 252 33.30 -54.35 -1.00
C GLY A 252 32.47 -55.28 -0.10
N LYS A 253 31.41 -54.79 0.57
CA LYS A 253 30.49 -55.58 1.39
C LYS A 253 29.21 -55.95 0.62
N PRO A 254 28.64 -57.16 0.79
CA PRO A 254 27.40 -57.57 0.11
C PRO A 254 26.18 -56.71 0.49
N ILE A 255 25.30 -56.46 -0.48
CA ILE A 255 23.93 -55.93 -0.27
C ILE A 255 23.00 -57.07 0.13
N TYR A 256 22.25 -56.91 1.21
CA TYR A 256 21.13 -57.79 1.57
C TYR A 256 19.81 -57.08 1.26
N TYR A 257 19.32 -57.27 0.03
CA TYR A 257 18.02 -56.77 -0.43
C TYR A 257 17.03 -57.93 -0.44
N TRP A 258 16.28 -58.08 0.65
CA TRP A 258 15.39 -59.22 0.88
C TRP A 258 13.93 -58.80 0.72
N THR A 259 13.18 -59.56 -0.08
CA THR A 259 11.74 -59.36 -0.24
C THR A 259 10.97 -60.63 0.14
N SER A 260 9.66 -60.54 0.33
CA SER A 260 8.79 -61.71 0.52
C SER A 260 8.84 -62.74 -0.63
N GLU A 261 9.38 -62.36 -1.80
CA GLU A 261 9.39 -63.17 -3.02
C GLU A 261 10.79 -63.55 -3.52
N LYS A 262 11.84 -62.76 -3.17
CA LYS A 262 13.17 -62.87 -3.78
C LYS A 262 14.29 -62.72 -2.75
N ASN A 263 15.41 -63.40 -3.03
CA ASN A 263 16.71 -63.34 -2.35
C ASN A 263 16.75 -63.72 -0.85
N ALA A 264 15.60 -63.79 -0.17
CA ALA A 264 15.49 -64.18 1.23
C ALA A 264 15.16 -65.68 1.39
N PRO A 265 15.76 -66.38 2.36
CA PRO A 265 15.28 -67.71 2.75
C PRO A 265 13.85 -67.62 3.31
N ASN A 266 13.05 -68.67 3.08
CA ASN A 266 11.66 -68.79 3.54
C ASN A 266 10.76 -67.58 3.19
N GLY A 267 11.02 -66.88 2.08
CA GLY A 267 10.26 -65.68 1.71
C GLY A 267 10.34 -64.58 2.76
N CYS A 268 11.54 -64.36 3.32
CA CYS A 268 11.79 -63.32 4.34
C CYS A 268 11.02 -63.51 5.66
N ASN A 269 10.73 -64.77 6.03
CA ASN A 269 10.06 -65.13 7.29
C ASN A 269 10.99 -65.89 8.24
N ASN A 270 11.00 -65.49 9.52
CA ASN A 270 11.76 -66.14 10.60
C ASN A 270 13.28 -66.27 10.31
N ALA A 271 13.84 -65.36 9.52
CA ALA A 271 15.23 -65.38 9.06
C ALA A 271 16.13 -64.42 9.85
N GLU A 272 17.44 -64.62 9.78
CA GLU A 272 18.43 -63.78 10.46
C GLU A 272 19.49 -63.25 9.48
N ILE A 273 19.85 -61.97 9.63
CA ILE A 273 21.05 -61.34 9.07
C ILE A 273 21.91 -60.91 10.25
N ASN A 274 23.15 -61.38 10.33
CA ASN A 274 24.02 -61.16 11.48
C ASN A 274 25.46 -60.79 11.06
N GLU A 275 26.37 -60.66 12.02
CA GLU A 275 27.79 -60.31 11.79
C GLU A 275 28.47 -61.17 10.72
N SER A 276 28.11 -62.45 10.57
CA SER A 276 28.70 -63.36 9.58
C SER A 276 28.26 -63.08 8.14
N SER A 277 27.23 -62.26 7.93
CA SER A 277 26.84 -61.74 6.61
C SER A 277 27.82 -60.69 6.05
N ASN A 278 28.55 -59.99 6.93
CA ASN A 278 29.32 -58.80 6.61
C ASN A 278 28.54 -57.77 5.76
N ALA A 279 27.22 -57.66 5.93
CA ALA A 279 26.37 -56.81 5.10
C ALA A 279 26.83 -55.34 5.11
N GLY A 280 26.82 -54.70 3.93
CA GLY A 280 27.07 -53.26 3.77
C GLY A 280 25.79 -52.43 3.73
N LEU A 281 24.69 -53.06 3.35
CA LEU A 281 23.34 -52.50 3.26
C LEU A 281 22.31 -53.59 3.59
N VAL A 282 21.24 -53.26 4.31
CA VAL A 282 20.11 -54.15 4.58
C VAL A 282 18.78 -53.47 4.22
N VAL A 283 18.07 -54.02 3.23
CA VAL A 283 16.72 -53.61 2.83
C VAL A 283 15.77 -54.79 2.98
N LEU A 284 14.65 -54.59 3.67
CA LEU A 284 13.62 -55.60 3.94
C LEU A 284 12.27 -55.13 3.37
N VAL A 285 11.65 -55.92 2.49
CA VAL A 285 10.37 -55.59 1.83
C VAL A 285 9.33 -56.69 2.09
N SER A 286 8.26 -56.34 2.80
CA SER A 286 7.18 -57.26 3.22
C SER A 286 7.65 -58.47 4.04
N CYS A 287 8.73 -58.31 4.81
CA CYS A 287 9.33 -59.36 5.63
C CYS A 287 8.62 -59.49 6.99
N ASN A 288 8.75 -60.64 7.67
CA ASN A 288 8.09 -60.87 8.96
C ASN A 288 8.92 -61.71 9.94
N ASN A 289 8.98 -61.26 11.21
CA ASN A 289 9.75 -61.87 12.29
C ASN A 289 11.23 -62.14 11.93
N ILE A 290 11.88 -61.19 11.24
CA ILE A 290 13.31 -61.23 10.96
C ILE A 290 14.11 -60.66 12.14
N THR A 291 15.35 -61.13 12.31
CA THR A 291 16.35 -60.45 13.14
C THR A 291 17.52 -59.95 12.29
N VAL A 292 17.83 -58.66 12.35
CA VAL A 292 19.05 -58.05 11.82
C VAL A 292 19.91 -57.65 13.01
N LYS A 293 21.17 -58.10 13.10
CA LYS A 293 22.00 -57.81 14.28
C LYS A 293 23.49 -57.64 14.02
N ASN A 294 24.18 -56.91 14.91
CA ASN A 294 25.64 -56.79 14.96
C ASN A 294 26.28 -56.32 13.63
N LEU A 295 25.73 -55.24 13.05
CA LEU A 295 26.16 -54.70 11.75
C LEU A 295 26.51 -53.22 11.82
N ASN A 296 27.44 -52.79 10.96
CA ASN A 296 27.75 -51.39 10.68
C ASN A 296 27.51 -51.11 9.18
N LEU A 297 26.52 -50.25 8.91
CA LEU A 297 25.95 -49.97 7.60
C LEU A 297 26.12 -48.48 7.27
N SER A 298 26.92 -48.16 6.26
CA SER A 298 27.40 -46.80 6.03
C SER A 298 27.56 -46.46 4.55
N LYS A 299 27.54 -45.16 4.20
CA LYS A 299 27.64 -44.64 2.83
C LYS A 299 26.61 -45.23 1.86
N ASN A 300 25.36 -45.36 2.29
CA ASN A 300 24.22 -45.68 1.43
C ASN A 300 23.14 -44.61 1.57
N PHE A 301 22.14 -44.58 0.68
CA PHE A 301 21.04 -43.63 0.86
C PHE A 301 20.13 -44.01 2.06
N ARG A 302 20.05 -45.30 2.40
CA ARG A 302 19.60 -45.79 3.71
C ARG A 302 20.68 -46.67 4.31
N GLY A 303 20.97 -46.56 5.61
CA GLY A 303 21.75 -47.56 6.33
C GLY A 303 20.97 -48.88 6.43
N SER A 304 19.73 -48.80 6.91
CA SER A 304 18.74 -49.87 6.77
C SER A 304 17.34 -49.34 6.43
N LEU A 305 16.60 -50.08 5.61
CA LEU A 305 15.25 -49.72 5.14
C LEU A 305 14.28 -50.89 5.38
N LEU A 306 13.22 -50.65 6.14
CA LEU A 306 12.14 -51.59 6.41
C LEU A 306 10.86 -51.09 5.75
N ILE A 307 10.39 -51.80 4.72
CA ILE A 307 9.16 -51.52 3.98
C ILE A 307 8.16 -52.63 4.25
N ASN A 308 6.93 -52.29 4.67
CA ASN A 308 5.84 -53.24 4.95
C ASN A 308 6.28 -54.42 5.89
N THR A 309 7.36 -54.21 6.65
CA THR A 309 8.07 -55.26 7.37
C THR A 309 7.60 -55.29 8.82
N THR A 310 7.31 -56.48 9.33
CA THR A 310 6.54 -56.63 10.58
C THR A 310 7.17 -57.56 11.60
N ASN A 311 6.84 -57.36 12.88
CA ASN A 311 7.25 -58.20 14.01
C ASN A 311 8.77 -58.46 14.14
N SER A 312 9.59 -57.67 13.45
CA SER A 312 11.02 -57.92 13.23
C SER A 312 11.90 -57.13 14.21
N LYS A 313 13.19 -57.48 14.28
CA LYS A 313 14.13 -56.99 15.29
C LYS A 313 15.39 -56.45 14.64
N ILE A 314 15.79 -55.23 14.99
CA ILE A 314 17.07 -54.61 14.59
C ILE A 314 17.89 -54.40 15.86
N LEU A 315 18.98 -55.14 16.06
CA LEU A 315 19.66 -55.28 17.36
C LEU A 315 21.16 -55.01 17.25
N ASN A 316 21.73 -54.11 18.06
CA ASN A 316 23.18 -53.79 17.99
C ASN A 316 23.63 -53.36 16.57
N VAL A 317 22.93 -52.40 15.96
CA VAL A 317 23.23 -51.95 14.59
C VAL A 317 23.68 -50.50 14.59
N GLU A 318 24.78 -50.23 13.88
CA GLU A 318 25.30 -48.90 13.61
C GLU A 318 24.93 -48.46 12.19
N THR A 319 24.36 -47.26 12.05
CA THR A 319 23.98 -46.69 10.74
C THR A 319 24.55 -45.29 10.61
N ASN A 320 25.76 -45.17 10.08
CA ASN A 320 26.52 -43.92 10.09
C ASN A 320 26.86 -43.41 8.68
N SER A 321 26.90 -42.10 8.48
CA SER A 321 27.26 -41.47 7.19
C SER A 321 26.42 -41.95 6.00
N ASN A 322 25.12 -42.16 6.20
CA ASN A 322 24.13 -42.42 5.15
C ASN A 322 23.34 -41.13 4.86
N MET A 323 22.43 -41.13 3.88
CA MET A 323 21.43 -40.05 3.82
C MET A 323 20.46 -40.19 5.00
N ARG A 324 19.78 -41.34 5.12
CA ARG A 324 19.03 -41.74 6.33
C ARG A 324 19.68 -42.94 7.01
N GLY A 325 19.72 -42.95 8.34
CA GLY A 325 20.28 -44.07 9.10
C GLY A 325 19.38 -45.30 9.04
N ILE A 326 18.24 -45.26 9.74
CA ILE A 326 17.18 -46.27 9.66
C ILE A 326 15.87 -45.61 9.20
N GLU A 327 15.23 -46.17 8.18
CA GLU A 327 13.92 -45.73 7.69
C GLU A 327 12.90 -46.88 7.76
N LEU A 328 11.76 -46.63 8.40
CA LEU A 328 10.59 -47.51 8.46
C LEU A 328 9.46 -46.89 7.64
N TYR A 329 8.92 -47.64 6.67
CA TYR A 329 7.78 -47.24 5.85
C TYR A 329 6.71 -48.35 5.84
N LEU A 330 5.50 -48.05 6.34
CA LEU A 330 4.44 -49.04 6.56
C LEU A 330 4.88 -50.26 7.41
N ALA A 331 5.93 -50.11 8.23
CA ALA A 331 6.53 -51.20 8.99
C ALA A 331 5.92 -51.25 10.40
N HIS A 332 5.47 -52.42 10.86
CA HIS A 332 4.62 -52.53 12.05
C HIS A 332 5.08 -53.57 13.08
N GLY A 333 5.03 -53.23 14.37
CA GLY A 333 5.31 -54.20 15.45
C GLY A 333 6.79 -54.55 15.65
N ASN A 334 7.71 -53.77 15.09
CA ASN A 334 9.15 -54.07 15.13
C ASN A 334 9.81 -53.56 16.41
N THR A 335 10.93 -54.20 16.80
CA THR A 335 11.77 -53.81 17.94
C THR A 335 13.16 -53.38 17.48
N ILE A 336 13.55 -52.14 17.73
CA ILE A 336 14.85 -51.57 17.34
C ILE A 336 15.63 -51.31 18.64
N ALA A 337 16.67 -52.10 18.92
CA ALA A 337 17.37 -52.07 20.21
C ALA A 337 18.90 -51.92 20.08
N ASN A 338 19.51 -51.16 20.98
CA ASN A 338 20.96 -50.90 21.03
C ASN A 338 21.49 -50.34 19.68
N VAL A 339 20.78 -49.39 19.07
CA VAL A 339 21.11 -48.84 17.75
C VAL A 339 21.79 -47.49 17.87
N SER A 340 22.81 -47.25 17.04
CA SER A 340 23.52 -45.97 16.96
C SER A 340 23.49 -45.44 15.53
N SER A 341 22.84 -44.30 15.31
CA SER A 341 22.56 -43.74 14.00
C SER A 341 23.07 -42.31 13.86
N ASN A 342 24.36 -42.14 13.57
CA ASN A 342 25.05 -40.85 13.69
C ASN A 342 25.58 -40.31 12.35
N ALA A 343 25.74 -38.99 12.26
CA ALA A 343 26.33 -38.30 11.11
C ALA A 343 25.63 -38.60 9.76
N ASN A 344 24.32 -38.88 9.79
CA ASN A 344 23.50 -39.07 8.59
C ASN A 344 23.00 -37.71 8.08
N ASN A 345 22.97 -37.51 6.76
CA ASN A 345 22.73 -36.19 6.16
C ASN A 345 21.29 -35.67 6.36
N ASP A 346 20.33 -36.57 6.56
CA ASP A 346 18.91 -36.32 6.84
C ASP A 346 18.57 -36.93 8.22
N GLU A 347 17.51 -37.73 8.37
CA GLU A 347 17.20 -38.39 9.65
C GLU A 347 18.18 -39.51 10.06
N GLY A 348 18.55 -39.55 11.34
CA GLY A 348 19.10 -40.73 11.98
C GLY A 348 18.09 -41.88 12.03
N ILE A 349 16.87 -41.62 12.50
CA ILE A 349 15.77 -42.60 12.52
C ILE A 349 14.48 -41.96 12.02
N TYR A 350 13.87 -42.50 10.97
CA TYR A 350 12.60 -42.01 10.42
C TYR A 350 11.54 -43.11 10.37
N LEU A 351 10.34 -42.80 10.88
CA LEU A 351 9.14 -43.62 10.78
C LEU A 351 8.08 -42.89 9.97
N ARG A 352 7.71 -43.45 8.82
CA ARG A 352 6.57 -43.01 8.00
C ARG A 352 5.46 -44.07 8.08
N GLU A 353 4.29 -43.66 8.55
CA GLU A 353 3.06 -44.49 8.57
C GLU A 353 3.26 -45.86 9.29
N SER A 354 4.24 -45.93 10.19
CA SER A 354 4.82 -47.16 10.75
C SER A 354 4.45 -47.29 12.23
N SER A 355 3.22 -47.76 12.48
CA SER A 355 2.65 -47.87 13.82
C SER A 355 3.09 -49.12 14.61
N ASN A 356 3.00 -49.06 15.94
CA ASN A 356 3.28 -50.13 16.93
C ASN A 356 4.76 -50.54 17.07
N ASN A 357 5.72 -49.66 16.75
CA ASN A 357 7.15 -49.98 16.85
C ASN A 357 7.75 -49.59 18.22
N THR A 358 8.74 -50.35 18.69
CA THR A 358 9.41 -50.13 19.99
C THR A 358 10.91 -49.92 19.81
N PHE A 359 11.46 -48.87 20.42
CA PHE A 359 12.87 -48.51 20.38
C PHE A 359 13.46 -48.55 21.79
N ILE A 360 14.65 -49.15 21.95
CA ILE A 360 15.29 -49.36 23.26
C ILE A 360 16.79 -49.05 23.15
N ASN A 361 17.36 -48.21 24.02
CA ASN A 361 18.80 -47.88 24.01
C ASN A 361 19.25 -47.36 22.62
N VAL A 362 18.60 -46.32 22.10
CA VAL A 362 18.86 -45.80 20.74
C VAL A 362 19.54 -44.45 20.74
N ALA A 363 20.49 -44.26 19.82
CA ALA A 363 21.26 -43.04 19.65
C ALA A 363 21.06 -42.47 18.23
N ALA A 364 20.86 -41.15 18.12
CA ALA A 364 20.72 -40.46 16.83
C ALA A 364 21.35 -39.05 16.89
N ASN A 365 22.58 -38.90 16.39
CA ASN A 365 23.42 -37.74 16.73
C ASN A 365 24.19 -37.15 15.56
N THR A 366 24.41 -35.83 15.56
CA THR A 366 25.09 -35.08 14.47
C THR A 366 24.47 -35.30 13.08
N CYS A 367 23.19 -35.63 13.03
CA CYS A 367 22.43 -35.84 11.80
C CYS A 367 21.67 -34.58 11.37
N GLY A 368 21.12 -34.57 10.16
CA GLY A 368 20.15 -33.56 9.73
C GLY A 368 18.95 -33.49 10.70
N GLY A 369 18.33 -34.63 10.98
CA GLY A 369 17.33 -34.81 12.04
C GLY A 369 17.69 -35.99 12.94
N GLY A 370 17.34 -35.94 14.22
CA GLY A 370 17.56 -37.05 15.16
C GLY A 370 16.59 -38.20 14.90
N ILE A 371 15.36 -38.07 15.42
CA ILE A 371 14.29 -39.07 15.27
C ILE A 371 12.99 -38.39 14.82
N TYR A 372 12.36 -38.91 13.77
CA TYR A 372 11.09 -38.39 13.23
C TYR A 372 10.01 -39.47 13.18
N ILE A 373 8.87 -39.20 13.83
CA ILE A 373 7.69 -40.06 13.94
C ILE A 373 6.54 -39.39 13.19
N PHE A 374 6.27 -39.82 11.95
CA PHE A 374 5.25 -39.27 11.06
C PHE A 374 4.12 -40.28 10.83
N TYR A 375 2.88 -39.95 11.20
CA TYR A 375 1.69 -40.84 11.14
C TYR A 375 1.90 -42.24 11.79
N SER A 376 2.83 -42.34 12.75
CA SER A 376 3.35 -43.60 13.27
C SER A 376 2.92 -43.83 14.72
N ASN A 377 1.70 -44.34 14.89
CA ASN A 377 0.97 -44.41 16.17
C ASN A 377 1.49 -45.54 17.08
N ASN A 378 1.21 -45.46 18.38
CA ASN A 378 1.64 -46.47 19.38
C ASN A 378 3.16 -46.74 19.38
N THR A 379 3.96 -45.75 18.97
CA THR A 379 5.43 -45.88 18.94
C THR A 379 5.99 -45.65 20.35
N SER A 380 6.85 -46.56 20.84
CA SER A 380 7.46 -46.43 22.17
C SER A 380 8.97 -46.23 22.07
N LEU A 381 9.51 -45.25 22.81
CA LEU A 381 10.93 -44.90 22.83
C LEU A 381 11.46 -44.96 24.27
N PHE A 382 12.34 -45.92 24.54
CA PHE A 382 12.95 -46.16 25.85
C PHE A 382 14.46 -45.94 25.78
N ASN A 383 15.02 -45.16 26.73
CA ASN A 383 16.45 -44.91 26.85
C ASN A 383 17.08 -44.37 25.55
N ALA A 384 16.64 -43.20 25.05
CA ALA A 384 17.17 -42.63 23.81
C ALA A 384 18.11 -41.43 24.06
N THR A 385 19.18 -41.29 23.27
CA THR A 385 20.15 -40.19 23.37
C THR A 385 20.31 -39.50 22.01
N VAL A 386 19.95 -38.22 21.93
CA VAL A 386 19.78 -37.51 20.65
C VAL A 386 20.39 -36.11 20.71
N TYR A 387 21.55 -35.91 20.09
CA TYR A 387 22.30 -34.65 20.23
C TYR A 387 22.94 -34.08 18.94
N ASN A 388 23.15 -32.76 18.95
CA ASN A 388 23.78 -31.98 17.87
C ASN A 388 23.08 -32.09 16.49
N ASN A 389 21.76 -32.35 16.45
CA ASN A 389 20.98 -32.40 15.21
C ASN A 389 20.28 -31.06 14.93
N SER A 390 19.74 -30.83 13.71
CA SER A 390 18.89 -29.64 13.48
C SER A 390 17.57 -29.71 14.26
N TYR A 391 17.01 -30.91 14.39
CA TYR A 391 15.96 -31.22 15.35
C TYR A 391 16.23 -32.52 16.10
N GLY A 392 15.92 -32.57 17.39
CA GLY A 392 16.08 -33.76 18.23
C GLY A 392 15.02 -34.83 17.93
N ILE A 393 13.83 -34.68 18.50
CA ILE A 393 12.68 -35.54 18.20
C ILE A 393 11.55 -34.72 17.61
N ARG A 394 10.96 -35.23 16.51
CA ARG A 394 9.75 -34.70 15.87
C ARG A 394 8.64 -35.74 15.86
N ILE A 395 7.43 -35.33 16.26
CA ILE A 395 6.22 -36.17 16.29
C ILE A 395 5.09 -35.43 15.57
N ASP A 396 4.73 -35.89 14.38
CA ASP A 396 3.73 -35.26 13.52
C ASP A 396 2.62 -36.28 13.17
N ALA A 397 1.37 -35.91 13.43
CA ALA A 397 0.15 -36.69 13.15
C ALA A 397 0.07 -38.10 13.79
N ALA A 398 0.98 -38.44 14.71
CA ALA A 398 0.91 -39.68 15.48
C ALA A 398 0.06 -39.51 16.76
N TYR A 399 -0.52 -40.59 17.27
CA TYR A 399 -1.13 -40.64 18.60
C TYR A 399 -0.53 -41.77 19.46
N ASN A 400 -0.67 -41.63 20.78
CA ASN A 400 -0.24 -42.62 21.78
C ASN A 400 1.25 -43.05 21.65
N VAL A 401 2.12 -42.11 21.29
CA VAL A 401 3.58 -42.25 21.43
C VAL A 401 3.97 -42.22 22.92
N THR A 402 4.92 -43.07 23.29
CA THR A 402 5.47 -43.19 24.65
C THR A 402 6.95 -42.81 24.65
N LEU A 403 7.39 -41.92 25.53
CA LEU A 403 8.81 -41.58 25.73
C LEU A 403 9.19 -41.81 27.20
N LYS A 404 10.28 -42.54 27.46
CA LYS A 404 10.87 -42.72 28.80
C LYS A 404 12.40 -42.71 28.73
N ASN A 405 13.06 -42.05 29.69
CA ASN A 405 14.52 -41.89 29.75
C ASN A 405 15.15 -41.33 28.45
N VAL A 406 14.45 -40.46 27.73
CA VAL A 406 14.95 -39.82 26.50
C VAL A 406 15.74 -38.56 26.86
N SER A 407 16.95 -38.37 26.32
CA SER A 407 17.76 -37.18 26.53
C SER A 407 18.11 -36.47 25.23
N LEU A 408 17.63 -35.23 25.08
CA LEU A 408 17.80 -34.38 23.90
C LEU A 408 18.79 -33.26 24.22
N ASN A 409 19.97 -33.21 23.59
CA ASN A 409 21.02 -32.27 24.00
C ASN A 409 21.61 -31.49 22.82
N ASN A 410 21.83 -30.18 22.98
CA ASN A 410 22.51 -29.32 21.99
C ASN A 410 21.93 -29.33 20.56
N ASN A 411 20.71 -29.83 20.34
CA ASN A 411 20.04 -29.72 19.05
C ASN A 411 19.61 -28.25 18.80
N THR A 412 19.51 -27.83 17.54
CA THR A 412 19.03 -26.47 17.20
C THR A 412 17.58 -26.28 17.67
N VAL A 413 16.75 -27.31 17.49
CA VAL A 413 15.44 -27.49 18.14
C VAL A 413 15.43 -28.87 18.80
N ASN A 414 14.92 -29.01 20.02
CA ASN A 414 14.97 -30.29 20.74
C ASN A 414 13.72 -31.11 20.52
N PHE A 415 12.54 -30.60 20.90
CA PHE A 415 11.30 -31.36 20.82
C PHE A 415 10.25 -30.66 19.94
N ILE A 416 9.72 -31.36 18.94
CA ILE A 416 8.76 -30.86 17.94
C ILE A 416 7.51 -31.74 17.93
N MET A 417 6.31 -31.14 18.01
CA MET A 417 5.04 -31.86 18.16
C MET A 417 3.89 -31.22 17.36
N GLN A 418 3.34 -31.90 16.34
CA GLN A 418 2.20 -31.41 15.55
C GLN A 418 1.03 -32.40 15.50
N GLY A 419 -0.03 -32.09 16.24
CA GLY A 419 -1.34 -32.75 16.14
C GLY A 419 -2.38 -31.90 15.38
N TYR A 420 -3.25 -32.60 14.64
CA TYR A 420 -4.40 -32.07 13.91
C TYR A 420 -5.74 -32.47 14.54
N SER A 421 -5.79 -33.60 15.27
CA SER A 421 -6.93 -34.06 16.07
C SER A 421 -6.62 -34.04 17.57
N ALA A 422 -7.61 -34.35 18.42
CA ALA A 422 -7.42 -34.42 19.87
C ALA A 422 -6.50 -35.57 20.27
N GLU A 423 -6.70 -36.75 19.68
CA GLU A 423 -5.96 -38.00 19.91
C GLU A 423 -4.43 -37.80 19.76
N GLN A 424 -4.04 -36.95 18.80
CA GLN A 424 -2.66 -36.64 18.43
C GLN A 424 -1.93 -35.71 19.43
N PHE A 425 -2.50 -35.49 20.62
CA PHE A 425 -1.82 -34.88 21.77
C PHE A 425 -1.80 -35.78 23.02
N TYR A 426 -2.39 -36.98 22.97
CA TYR A 426 -2.48 -37.89 24.13
C TYR A 426 -1.29 -38.86 24.22
N TYR A 427 -0.11 -38.32 24.49
CA TYR A 427 1.15 -39.07 24.65
C TYR A 427 1.38 -39.57 26.08
N ASP A 428 2.27 -40.55 26.27
CA ASP A 428 2.81 -40.94 27.58
C ASP A 428 4.27 -40.49 27.71
N ILE A 429 4.47 -39.31 28.30
CA ILE A 429 5.76 -38.66 28.49
C ILE A 429 5.83 -38.22 29.96
N ASP A 430 6.90 -38.59 30.66
CA ASP A 430 7.13 -38.15 32.04
C ASP A 430 8.50 -37.44 32.18
N THR A 431 8.80 -37.02 33.41
CA THR A 431 9.99 -36.22 33.76
C THR A 431 11.31 -36.99 33.69
N SER A 432 11.31 -38.30 33.39
CA SER A 432 12.53 -39.03 33.03
C SER A 432 13.11 -38.58 31.68
N ASN A 433 12.28 -37.94 30.85
CA ASN A 433 12.71 -37.36 29.59
C ASN A 433 13.27 -35.95 29.84
N THR A 434 14.43 -35.66 29.26
CA THR A 434 15.21 -34.44 29.51
C THR A 434 15.63 -33.73 28.23
N ILE A 435 15.77 -32.41 28.32
CA ILE A 435 16.37 -31.57 27.30
C ILE A 435 17.49 -30.76 27.95
N ASN A 436 18.73 -30.90 27.48
CA ASN A 436 19.93 -30.30 28.12
C ASN A 436 19.97 -30.58 29.64
N GLY A 437 19.63 -31.82 30.04
CA GLY A 437 19.53 -32.25 31.44
C GLY A 437 18.29 -31.78 32.23
N ARG A 438 17.40 -30.96 31.65
CA ARG A 438 16.19 -30.44 32.33
C ARG A 438 14.92 -31.22 31.96
N PRO A 439 14.04 -31.59 32.91
CA PRO A 439 12.91 -32.50 32.68
C PRO A 439 11.82 -31.92 31.76
N ILE A 440 11.19 -32.77 30.95
CA ILE A 440 9.99 -32.45 30.17
C ILE A 440 8.76 -32.64 31.07
N TYR A 441 7.91 -31.63 31.18
CA TYR A 441 6.64 -31.72 31.90
C TYR A 441 5.49 -31.89 30.89
N TYR A 442 4.84 -33.05 30.92
CA TYR A 442 3.70 -33.37 30.05
C TYR A 442 2.56 -33.96 30.88
N TRP A 443 1.52 -33.17 31.14
CA TRP A 443 0.38 -33.58 31.96
C TRP A 443 -0.85 -33.78 31.07
N THR A 444 -1.59 -34.87 31.28
CA THR A 444 -2.70 -35.27 30.41
C THR A 444 -3.80 -36.04 31.14
N VAL A 445 -5.05 -35.60 30.97
CA VAL A 445 -6.22 -36.35 31.44
C VAL A 445 -6.72 -37.29 30.34
N LYS A 446 -6.09 -38.47 30.20
CA LYS A 446 -6.68 -39.60 29.45
C LYS A 446 -7.80 -40.23 30.28
N ALA A 447 -8.90 -40.63 29.63
CA ALA A 447 -9.82 -41.58 30.22
C ALA A 447 -9.06 -42.89 30.57
N ASN A 448 -9.24 -43.39 31.80
CA ASN A 448 -8.57 -44.57 32.35
C ASN A 448 -7.04 -44.44 32.60
N ALA A 449 -6.47 -43.23 32.64
CA ALA A 449 -5.11 -43.00 33.16
C ALA A 449 -5.13 -42.28 34.53
N PRO A 450 -4.04 -42.31 35.31
CA PRO A 450 -3.90 -41.48 36.49
C PRO A 450 -3.96 -39.99 36.11
N ASN A 451 -4.81 -39.21 36.78
CA ASN A 451 -4.83 -37.75 36.60
C ASN A 451 -3.53 -37.13 37.16
N ASN A 452 -2.60 -36.78 36.27
CA ASN A 452 -1.35 -36.10 36.64
C ASN A 452 -1.44 -34.56 36.58
N CYS A 453 -2.58 -33.97 36.18
CA CYS A 453 -2.90 -32.55 36.42
C CYS A 453 -3.28 -32.29 37.90
N GLY A 454 -2.69 -33.03 38.84
CA GLY A 454 -3.10 -33.09 40.26
C GLY A 454 -2.43 -32.06 41.18
N ASN A 455 -1.34 -31.42 40.74
CA ASN A 455 -0.70 -30.31 41.44
C ASN A 455 -1.05 -28.98 40.75
N ALA A 456 -1.36 -27.95 41.54
CA ALA A 456 -1.86 -26.67 41.01
C ALA A 456 -0.78 -25.78 40.36
N GLU A 457 0.49 -26.17 40.38
CA GLU A 457 1.59 -25.31 39.93
C GLU A 457 2.76 -26.09 39.29
N ILE A 458 3.43 -25.45 38.33
CA ILE A 458 4.76 -25.78 37.77
C ILE A 458 5.60 -24.49 37.85
N ASN A 459 6.78 -24.53 38.46
CA ASN A 459 7.58 -23.32 38.72
C ASN A 459 9.10 -23.48 38.53
N GLU A 460 9.86 -22.47 38.96
CA GLU A 460 11.33 -22.42 38.89
C GLU A 460 12.04 -23.63 39.55
N SER A 461 11.45 -24.22 40.60
CA SER A 461 12.01 -25.38 41.30
C SER A 461 11.82 -26.70 40.56
N ASP A 462 10.81 -26.81 39.69
CA ASP A 462 10.63 -27.92 38.75
C ASP A 462 11.65 -27.87 37.59
N ASN A 463 12.20 -26.68 37.30
CA ASN A 463 13.16 -26.39 36.24
C ASN A 463 12.80 -26.99 34.84
N PRO A 464 11.52 -27.02 34.42
CA PRO A 464 11.07 -27.79 33.25
C PRO A 464 11.64 -27.21 31.95
N SER A 465 12.02 -28.07 31.00
CA SER A 465 12.54 -27.66 29.69
C SER A 465 11.45 -27.45 28.63
N PHE A 466 10.29 -28.06 28.82
CA PHE A 466 9.08 -27.94 28.01
C PHE A 466 7.86 -28.15 28.92
N VAL A 467 6.74 -27.48 28.64
CA VAL A 467 5.48 -27.66 29.38
C VAL A 467 4.31 -27.92 28.42
N GLY A 468 3.74 -29.12 28.48
CA GLY A 468 2.51 -29.49 27.79
C GLY A 468 1.40 -29.84 28.78
N LEU A 469 0.26 -29.15 28.71
CA LEU A 469 -0.95 -29.42 29.49
C LEU A 469 -2.10 -29.80 28.55
N ILE A 470 -2.60 -31.03 28.68
CA ILE A 470 -3.58 -31.64 27.77
C ILE A 470 -4.84 -32.03 28.57
N SER A 471 -5.94 -31.31 28.38
CA SER A 471 -7.19 -31.47 29.15
C SER A 471 -7.05 -31.21 30.66
N CYS A 472 -6.07 -30.40 31.09
CA CYS A 472 -5.94 -29.98 32.49
C CYS A 472 -6.88 -28.79 32.83
N SER A 473 -7.05 -28.52 34.13
CA SER A 473 -7.70 -27.28 34.60
C SER A 473 -7.07 -26.77 35.89
N ASN A 474 -7.18 -25.46 36.16
CA ASN A 474 -6.68 -24.79 37.37
C ASN A 474 -5.16 -24.90 37.62
N ILE A 475 -4.33 -24.95 36.56
CA ILE A 475 -2.86 -25.07 36.67
C ILE A 475 -2.19 -23.70 36.53
N THR A 476 -1.17 -23.41 37.34
CA THR A 476 -0.32 -22.22 37.21
C THR A 476 1.09 -22.60 36.73
N VAL A 477 1.56 -21.99 35.65
CA VAL A 477 2.92 -22.16 35.13
C VAL A 477 3.66 -20.84 35.33
N LYS A 478 4.73 -20.79 36.14
CA LYS A 478 5.36 -19.50 36.49
C LYS A 478 6.88 -19.50 36.62
N ASN A 479 7.50 -18.34 36.45
CA ASN A 479 8.93 -18.08 36.73
C ASN A 479 9.93 -19.00 35.98
N ILE A 480 9.55 -19.58 34.84
CA ILE A 480 10.39 -20.53 34.08
C ILE A 480 10.87 -19.96 32.74
N LYS A 481 12.06 -20.40 32.31
CA LYS A 481 12.63 -20.11 30.98
C LYS A 481 12.65 -21.36 30.10
N LEU A 482 12.00 -21.27 28.94
CA LEU A 482 11.81 -22.35 27.98
C LEU A 482 12.44 -21.95 26.64
N GLU A 483 13.17 -22.85 25.99
CA GLU A 483 13.86 -22.52 24.74
C GLU A 483 14.05 -23.72 23.80
N LYS A 484 14.18 -23.43 22.49
CA LYS A 484 14.55 -24.42 21.44
C LYS A 484 13.63 -25.64 21.38
N ASN A 485 12.32 -25.42 21.25
CA ASN A 485 11.28 -26.45 21.05
C ASN A 485 10.28 -26.00 19.96
N SER A 486 9.32 -26.84 19.56
CA SER A 486 8.20 -26.40 18.71
C SER A 486 7.40 -25.28 19.37
N TYR A 487 7.13 -25.44 20.66
CA TYR A 487 6.47 -24.47 21.53
C TYR A 487 7.22 -24.35 22.85
N GLY A 488 7.14 -23.20 23.52
CA GLY A 488 7.53 -23.12 24.93
C GLY A 488 6.50 -23.82 25.80
N VAL A 489 5.26 -23.30 25.76
CA VAL A 489 4.11 -23.87 26.47
C VAL A 489 3.02 -24.29 25.46
N LEU A 490 2.51 -25.50 25.64
CA LEU A 490 1.37 -26.05 24.88
C LEU A 490 0.18 -26.28 25.84
N PHE A 491 -0.90 -25.53 25.65
CA PHE A 491 -2.20 -25.79 26.27
C PHE A 491 -3.14 -26.36 25.20
N TYR A 492 -3.57 -27.60 25.40
CA TYR A 492 -4.65 -28.23 24.61
C TYR A 492 -5.82 -28.54 25.54
N ASN A 493 -7.05 -28.15 25.15
CA ASN A 493 -8.27 -28.34 25.95
C ASN A 493 -8.13 -27.90 27.43
N THR A 494 -7.25 -26.94 27.72
CA THR A 494 -6.85 -26.58 29.08
C THR A 494 -7.52 -25.28 29.51
N THR A 495 -8.01 -25.24 30.75
CA THR A 495 -8.94 -24.20 31.20
C THR A 495 -8.59 -23.63 32.57
N ASN A 496 -9.09 -22.42 32.87
CA ASN A 496 -8.95 -21.77 34.19
C ASN A 496 -7.49 -21.66 34.68
N SER A 497 -6.53 -21.72 33.76
CA SER A 497 -5.11 -21.90 34.04
C SER A 497 -4.32 -20.62 33.76
N ARG A 498 -3.11 -20.53 34.31
CA ARG A 498 -2.31 -19.30 34.34
C ARG A 498 -0.90 -19.55 33.81
N ILE A 499 -0.37 -18.59 33.07
CA ILE A 499 1.04 -18.51 32.68
C ILE A 499 1.53 -17.14 33.15
N LEU A 500 2.49 -17.11 34.07
CA LEU A 500 2.91 -15.89 34.79
C LEU A 500 4.44 -15.74 34.79
N ASN A 501 4.98 -14.63 34.30
CA ASN A 501 6.45 -14.39 34.29
C ASN A 501 7.22 -15.57 33.66
N VAL A 502 6.77 -16.01 32.48
CA VAL A 502 7.40 -17.12 31.73
C VAL A 502 8.14 -16.55 30.53
N SER A 503 9.42 -16.92 30.40
CA SER A 503 10.24 -16.57 29.25
C SER A 503 10.27 -17.71 28.23
N VAL A 504 10.00 -17.40 26.96
CA VAL A 504 10.12 -18.35 25.83
C VAL A 504 11.04 -17.76 24.76
N SER A 505 11.93 -18.57 24.18
CA SER A 505 12.72 -18.12 23.03
C SER A 505 13.18 -19.21 22.06
N ASN A 506 13.46 -18.80 20.82
CA ASN A 506 14.01 -19.66 19.78
C ASN A 506 13.12 -20.88 19.46
N THR A 507 11.79 -20.70 19.45
CA THR A 507 10.86 -21.80 19.11
C THR A 507 10.71 -21.97 17.59
N ALA A 508 10.63 -23.22 17.15
CA ALA A 508 10.45 -23.57 15.73
C ALA A 508 9.09 -23.16 15.17
N TRP A 509 8.06 -23.06 16.03
CA TRP A 509 6.75 -22.52 15.70
C TRP A 509 6.35 -21.46 16.74
N PHE A 510 5.21 -21.62 17.41
CA PHE A 510 4.64 -20.62 18.32
C PHE A 510 5.37 -20.55 19.67
N GLY A 511 5.55 -19.36 20.24
CA GLY A 511 6.06 -19.22 21.60
C GLY A 511 5.17 -19.91 22.63
N ILE A 512 3.87 -19.63 22.58
CA ILE A 512 2.85 -20.30 23.39
C ILE A 512 1.66 -20.68 22.49
N ARG A 513 1.21 -21.92 22.57
CA ARG A 513 0.05 -22.43 21.81
C ARG A 513 -1.11 -22.73 22.77
N LEU A 514 -2.24 -22.04 22.58
CA LEU A 514 -3.53 -22.38 23.16
C LEU A 514 -4.43 -22.96 22.05
N THR A 515 -4.97 -24.15 22.25
CA THR A 515 -5.92 -24.78 21.32
C THR A 515 -7.06 -25.40 22.11
N ALA A 516 -8.31 -25.12 21.74
CA ALA A 516 -9.51 -25.47 22.52
C ALA A 516 -9.46 -25.02 24.00
N SER A 517 -8.64 -24.00 24.33
CA SER A 517 -8.22 -23.71 25.70
C SER A 517 -8.78 -22.35 26.14
N SER A 518 -9.72 -22.36 27.09
CA SER A 518 -10.55 -21.19 27.42
C SER A 518 -10.49 -20.78 28.90
N ASN A 519 -10.76 -19.51 29.18
CA ASN A 519 -10.70 -18.89 30.51
C ASN A 519 -9.29 -18.89 31.14
N ASN A 520 -8.22 -18.77 30.35
CA ASN A 520 -6.83 -18.76 30.83
C ASN A 520 -6.24 -17.33 30.88
N SER A 521 -5.18 -17.13 31.68
CA SER A 521 -4.46 -15.84 31.74
C SER A 521 -2.96 -16.01 31.45
N LEU A 522 -2.45 -15.22 30.52
CA LEU A 522 -1.04 -15.08 30.15
C LEU A 522 -0.62 -13.68 30.62
N VAL A 523 0.28 -13.61 31.61
CA VAL A 523 0.61 -12.37 32.32
C VAL A 523 2.12 -12.25 32.48
N ASP A 524 2.67 -11.06 32.18
CA ASP A 524 4.09 -10.74 32.28
C ASP A 524 5.01 -11.71 31.49
N ILE A 525 4.51 -12.37 30.43
CA ILE A 525 5.31 -13.32 29.65
C ILE A 525 6.28 -12.59 28.72
N THR A 526 7.44 -13.19 28.47
CA THR A 526 8.51 -12.62 27.65
C THR A 526 8.89 -13.57 26.52
N ILE A 527 8.55 -13.22 25.28
CA ILE A 527 8.72 -14.05 24.09
C ILE A 527 9.74 -13.39 23.14
N ASN A 528 10.75 -14.13 22.68
CA ASN A 528 11.80 -13.59 21.79
C ASN A 528 12.25 -14.59 20.70
N ASN A 529 12.45 -14.10 19.46
CA ASN A 529 13.17 -14.80 18.38
C ASN A 529 12.51 -16.13 17.95
N ASN A 530 11.21 -16.14 17.66
CA ASN A 530 10.48 -17.36 17.30
C ASN A 530 10.14 -17.42 15.81
N SER A 531 10.20 -18.61 15.20
CA SER A 531 9.96 -18.77 13.75
C SER A 531 8.47 -18.74 13.35
N GLY A 532 7.54 -18.79 14.31
CA GLY A 532 6.11 -18.63 14.09
C GLY A 532 5.56 -17.33 14.68
N ALA A 533 4.42 -17.45 15.38
CA ALA A 533 3.86 -16.37 16.20
C ALA A 533 4.39 -16.40 17.65
N GLY A 534 4.10 -15.36 18.44
CA GLY A 534 4.26 -15.39 19.90
C GLY A 534 3.19 -16.28 20.56
N PRO A 535 2.16 -15.72 21.20
CA PRO A 535 0.95 -16.45 21.57
C PRO A 535 0.08 -16.73 20.33
N TYR A 536 -0.31 -17.99 20.13
CA TYR A 536 -1.31 -18.42 19.15
C TYR A 536 -2.51 -19.03 19.89
N LEU A 537 -3.71 -18.47 19.68
CA LEU A 537 -4.97 -18.92 20.27
C LEU A 537 -5.91 -19.39 19.16
N SER A 538 -6.30 -20.67 19.17
CA SER A 538 -7.30 -21.22 18.23
C SER A 538 -8.44 -21.93 18.94
N THR A 539 -9.68 -21.61 18.55
CA THR A 539 -10.93 -22.09 19.21
C THR A 539 -10.86 -21.92 20.74
N SER A 540 -10.30 -20.79 21.18
CA SER A 540 -9.88 -20.54 22.56
C SER A 540 -10.47 -19.22 23.02
N SER A 541 -11.41 -19.24 23.96
CA SER A 541 -12.24 -18.07 24.31
C SER A 541 -12.04 -17.58 25.75
N ASN A 542 -12.42 -16.34 26.00
CA ASN A 542 -12.35 -15.67 27.31
C ASN A 542 -10.92 -15.65 27.91
N ASN A 543 -9.87 -15.71 27.10
CA ASN A 543 -8.48 -15.66 27.59
C ASN A 543 -7.96 -14.22 27.69
N LEU A 544 -7.03 -14.00 28.61
CA LEU A 544 -6.39 -12.71 28.89
C LEU A 544 -4.90 -12.77 28.53
N ILE A 545 -4.38 -11.80 27.78
CA ILE A 545 -2.94 -11.62 27.51
C ILE A 545 -2.55 -10.21 27.95
N VAL A 546 -1.75 -10.09 29.01
CA VAL A 546 -1.52 -8.84 29.74
C VAL A 546 -0.04 -8.58 30.05
N ASN A 547 0.38 -7.31 30.00
CA ASN A 547 1.71 -6.80 30.40
C ASN A 547 2.91 -7.52 29.73
N SER A 548 2.67 -8.24 28.64
CA SER A 548 3.62 -9.18 28.08
C SER A 548 4.52 -8.52 27.04
N THR A 549 5.76 -8.99 26.91
CA THR A 549 6.72 -8.51 25.91
C THR A 549 6.92 -9.57 24.83
N ILE A 550 6.65 -9.23 23.56
CA ILE A 550 6.76 -10.15 22.42
C ILE A 550 7.60 -9.50 21.32
N ASN A 551 8.83 -10.01 21.16
CA ASN A 551 9.83 -9.50 20.23
C ASN A 551 10.18 -10.53 19.14
N ASN A 552 10.51 -10.05 17.94
CA ASN A 552 11.18 -10.83 16.90
C ASN A 552 10.50 -12.18 16.57
N SER A 553 9.17 -12.24 16.63
CA SER A 553 8.41 -13.37 16.11
C SER A 553 8.27 -13.20 14.59
N TYR A 554 8.80 -14.15 13.84
CA TYR A 554 9.00 -14.07 12.39
C TYR A 554 7.69 -13.86 11.61
N VAL A 555 6.54 -14.26 12.17
CA VAL A 555 5.23 -14.15 11.52
C VAL A 555 4.32 -13.15 12.24
N TYR A 556 3.84 -13.46 13.45
CA TYR A 556 2.90 -12.59 14.18
C TYR A 556 3.36 -12.38 15.63
N GLY A 557 3.24 -11.17 16.19
CA GLY A 557 3.44 -10.97 17.63
C GLY A 557 2.39 -11.76 18.43
N ILE A 558 1.11 -11.49 18.20
CA ILE A 558 -0.02 -12.26 18.78
C ILE A 558 -0.95 -12.67 17.65
N TRP A 559 -1.46 -13.91 17.68
CA TRP A 559 -2.45 -14.42 16.71
C TRP A 559 -3.70 -14.97 17.42
N LEU A 560 -4.83 -14.33 17.16
CA LEU A 560 -6.17 -14.77 17.57
C LEU A 560 -6.88 -15.39 16.36
N ASP A 561 -7.18 -16.69 16.42
CA ASP A 561 -7.58 -17.49 15.27
C ASP A 561 -8.87 -18.29 15.46
N SER A 562 -9.55 -18.59 14.35
CA SER A 562 -10.74 -19.44 14.32
C SER A 562 -11.83 -18.91 15.28
N SER A 563 -12.59 -19.80 15.94
CA SER A 563 -13.65 -19.42 16.89
C SER A 563 -13.15 -18.91 18.26
N SER A 564 -12.01 -18.21 18.31
CA SER A 564 -11.45 -17.64 19.55
C SER A 564 -12.12 -16.31 19.90
N THR A 565 -13.09 -16.34 20.80
CA THR A 565 -13.97 -15.18 21.12
C THR A 565 -13.75 -14.62 22.52
N ASN A 566 -14.12 -13.35 22.74
CA ASN A 566 -14.08 -12.67 24.04
C ASN A 566 -12.66 -12.61 24.67
N ASN A 567 -11.60 -12.75 23.88
CA ASN A 567 -10.24 -12.64 24.38
C ASN A 567 -9.84 -11.16 24.52
N ALA A 568 -9.05 -10.87 25.55
CA ALA A 568 -8.57 -9.53 25.84
C ALA A 568 -7.04 -9.49 25.75
N VAL A 569 -6.51 -8.68 24.82
CA VAL A 569 -5.07 -8.45 24.63
C VAL A 569 -4.78 -7.02 25.07
N THR A 570 -4.21 -6.86 26.27
CA THR A 570 -4.15 -5.56 26.95
C THR A 570 -2.78 -5.20 27.52
N GLY A 571 -2.25 -4.02 27.21
CA GLY A 571 -1.04 -3.49 27.85
C GLY A 571 0.27 -4.20 27.45
N ASN A 572 0.30 -4.91 26.32
CA ASN A 572 1.47 -5.66 25.88
C ASN A 572 2.42 -4.79 25.04
N ASN A 573 3.72 -5.11 25.10
CA ASN A 573 4.78 -4.53 24.27
C ASN A 573 5.14 -5.50 23.15
N ILE A 574 4.93 -5.10 21.89
CA ILE A 574 4.97 -5.99 20.72
C ILE A 574 5.87 -5.36 19.65
N ASN A 575 7.13 -5.75 19.59
CA ASN A 575 8.16 -5.05 18.79
C ASN A 575 8.88 -5.96 17.77
N SER A 576 9.19 -5.42 16.59
CA SER A 576 10.00 -6.09 15.55
C SER A 576 9.48 -7.46 15.08
N ASN A 577 8.15 -7.66 15.12
CA ASN A 577 7.49 -8.84 14.54
C ASN A 577 7.12 -8.55 13.06
N GLN A 578 6.76 -9.56 12.25
CA GLN A 578 6.33 -9.28 10.87
C GLN A 578 4.97 -8.56 10.84
N ILE A 579 3.97 -9.05 11.56
CA ILE A 579 2.77 -8.27 11.95
C ILE A 579 2.70 -8.23 13.48
N GLY A 580 2.27 -7.11 14.06
CA GLY A 580 2.13 -6.98 15.52
C GLY A 580 1.05 -7.90 16.09
N ILE A 581 -0.20 -7.71 15.68
CA ILE A 581 -1.34 -8.56 16.08
C ILE A 581 -2.14 -8.99 14.85
N TYR A 582 -2.42 -10.28 14.70
CA TYR A 582 -3.27 -10.83 13.63
C TYR A 582 -4.56 -11.43 14.20
N ILE A 583 -5.71 -11.10 13.58
CA ILE A 583 -7.04 -11.45 14.09
C ILE A 583 -7.91 -12.06 12.97
N SER A 584 -8.09 -13.38 13.02
CA SER A 584 -9.04 -14.16 12.20
C SER A 584 -10.27 -14.60 13.01
N ALA A 585 -10.60 -13.88 14.10
CA ALA A 585 -11.59 -14.28 15.10
C ALA A 585 -12.50 -13.12 15.58
N ASN A 586 -13.67 -13.46 16.14
CA ASN A 586 -14.76 -12.51 16.46
C ASN A 586 -14.84 -12.12 17.94
N ASN A 587 -15.42 -10.95 18.25
CA ASN A 587 -15.73 -10.49 19.62
C ASN A 587 -14.52 -10.31 20.55
N ASN A 588 -13.35 -9.91 20.06
CA ASN A 588 -12.13 -9.71 20.85
C ASN A 588 -11.83 -8.22 21.12
N ILE A 589 -11.11 -7.96 22.21
CA ILE A 589 -10.71 -6.60 22.64
C ILE A 589 -9.19 -6.49 22.62
N ILE A 590 -8.68 -5.51 21.87
CA ILE A 590 -7.26 -5.18 21.77
C ILE A 590 -7.07 -3.79 22.36
N SER A 591 -6.49 -3.66 23.55
CA SER A 591 -6.43 -2.36 24.25
C SER A 591 -5.07 -1.96 24.81
N ASN A 592 -4.72 -0.68 24.70
CA ASN A 592 -3.54 -0.10 25.37
C ASN A 592 -2.20 -0.81 25.07
N ASN A 593 -2.07 -1.55 23.96
CA ASN A 593 -0.83 -2.22 23.58
C ASN A 593 0.13 -1.23 22.90
N PHE A 594 1.42 -1.38 23.15
CA PHE A 594 2.48 -0.69 22.44
C PHE A 594 3.00 -1.61 21.33
N ILE A 595 2.82 -1.23 20.07
CA ILE A 595 3.19 -2.02 18.89
C ILE A 595 4.20 -1.22 18.07
N SER A 596 5.37 -1.78 17.79
CA SER A 596 6.42 -1.02 17.11
C SER A 596 7.28 -1.81 16.13
N SER A 597 7.79 -1.11 15.12
CA SER A 597 8.75 -1.63 14.13
C SER A 597 8.30 -2.89 13.39
N ALA A 598 7.00 -3.06 13.17
CA ALA A 598 6.47 -4.23 12.45
C ALA A 598 6.87 -4.18 10.97
N SER A 599 7.36 -5.29 10.41
CA SER A 599 7.90 -5.31 9.04
C SER A 599 6.84 -5.35 7.93
N ILE A 600 5.57 -5.58 8.31
CA ILE A 600 4.36 -5.35 7.53
C ILE A 600 3.44 -4.44 8.38
N ASP A 601 2.46 -4.97 9.11
CA ASP A 601 1.39 -4.19 9.75
C ASP A 601 1.48 -4.14 11.29
N GLY A 602 0.91 -3.10 11.90
CA GLY A 602 0.68 -3.05 13.35
C GLY A 602 -0.37 -4.05 13.82
N ILE A 603 -1.60 -3.93 13.30
CA ILE A 603 -2.72 -4.85 13.59
C ILE A 603 -3.45 -5.20 12.29
N THR A 604 -3.59 -6.47 11.97
CA THR A 604 -4.33 -6.96 10.78
C THR A 604 -5.54 -7.76 11.22
N LEU A 605 -6.69 -7.54 10.58
CA LEU A 605 -7.93 -8.28 10.83
C LEU A 605 -8.45 -8.87 9.53
N TYR A 606 -8.74 -10.17 9.49
CA TYR A 606 -9.17 -10.85 8.28
C TYR A 606 -10.47 -11.64 8.49
N SER A 607 -11.53 -11.25 7.79
CA SER A 607 -12.86 -11.89 7.85
C SER A 607 -13.45 -11.99 9.27
N ALA A 608 -13.09 -11.01 10.12
CA ALA A 608 -13.33 -11.00 11.55
C ALA A 608 -14.38 -9.93 11.94
N SER A 609 -15.21 -10.18 12.95
CA SER A 609 -16.38 -9.35 13.27
C SER A 609 -16.57 -9.01 14.74
N ASN A 610 -17.18 -7.84 15.01
CA ASN A 610 -17.49 -7.31 16.35
C ASN A 610 -16.25 -7.16 17.27
N ASN A 611 -15.10 -6.81 16.69
CA ASN A 611 -13.86 -6.57 17.44
C ASN A 611 -13.75 -5.09 17.86
N THR A 612 -13.02 -4.83 18.95
CA THR A 612 -12.73 -3.46 19.43
C THR A 612 -11.22 -3.26 19.62
N ILE A 613 -10.68 -2.21 19.00
CA ILE A 613 -9.27 -1.81 19.05
C ILE A 613 -9.21 -0.41 19.68
N ILE A 614 -8.75 -0.30 20.93
CA ILE A 614 -8.89 0.92 21.73
C ILE A 614 -7.63 1.34 22.47
N GLY A 615 -7.19 2.60 22.30
CA GLY A 615 -6.09 3.19 23.06
C GLY A 615 -4.69 2.61 22.77
N ASN A 616 -4.52 1.83 21.71
CA ASN A 616 -3.22 1.25 21.35
C ASN A 616 -2.29 2.33 20.77
N TYR A 617 -0.98 2.15 20.98
CA TYR A 617 0.07 3.01 20.43
C TYR A 617 0.86 2.22 19.39
N ILE A 618 0.78 2.63 18.12
CA ILE A 618 1.33 1.93 16.97
C ILE A 618 2.36 2.84 16.29
N TYR A 619 3.60 2.37 16.16
CA TYR A 619 4.73 3.22 15.77
C TYR A 619 5.70 2.54 14.80
N ASN A 620 6.06 3.22 13.70
CA ASN A 620 7.12 2.78 12.79
C ASN A 620 6.86 1.41 12.12
N CYS A 621 5.59 1.06 11.88
CA CYS A 621 5.18 -0.13 11.13
C CYS A 621 5.26 0.13 9.62
N ARG A 622 5.78 -0.82 8.84
CA ARG A 622 6.13 -0.59 7.43
C ARG A 622 4.93 -0.26 6.53
N ASN A 623 3.83 -0.98 6.68
CA ASN A 623 2.65 -0.89 5.82
C ASN A 623 1.51 -0.20 6.57
N ASP A 624 0.55 -0.97 7.09
CA ASP A 624 -0.59 -0.45 7.83
C ASP A 624 -0.29 -0.27 9.33
N GLY A 625 -0.89 0.74 9.94
CA GLY A 625 -1.09 0.78 11.39
C GLY A 625 -2.16 -0.22 11.80
N ILE A 626 -3.36 -0.12 11.21
CA ILE A 626 -4.48 -1.05 11.40
C ILE A 626 -5.11 -1.39 10.03
N SER A 627 -5.12 -2.67 9.66
CA SER A 627 -5.58 -3.18 8.36
C SER A 627 -6.77 -4.15 8.50
N PRO A 628 -8.02 -3.64 8.56
CA PRO A 628 -9.21 -4.47 8.39
C PRO A 628 -9.46 -4.92 6.95
N ILE A 629 -9.71 -6.22 6.79
CA ILE A 629 -9.98 -6.89 5.51
C ILE A 629 -11.20 -7.80 5.68
N LYS A 630 -12.30 -7.52 4.95
CA LYS A 630 -13.59 -8.26 4.99
C LYS A 630 -14.21 -8.34 6.39
N THR A 631 -13.98 -7.34 7.22
CA THR A 631 -14.46 -7.28 8.61
C THR A 631 -15.86 -6.69 8.73
N SER A 632 -16.50 -6.90 9.89
CA SER A 632 -17.73 -6.16 10.21
C SER A 632 -17.86 -5.76 11.67
N TRP A 633 -18.63 -4.70 11.94
CA TRP A 633 -18.89 -4.19 13.31
C TRP A 633 -17.60 -3.84 14.09
N LEU A 634 -16.58 -3.34 13.40
CA LEU A 634 -15.28 -3.02 13.98
C LEU A 634 -15.29 -1.62 14.60
N ARG A 635 -14.79 -1.50 15.84
CA ARG A 635 -14.58 -0.23 16.55
C ARG A 635 -13.08 0.07 16.67
N ILE A 636 -12.62 1.19 16.12
CA ILE A 636 -11.23 1.67 16.21
C ILE A 636 -11.25 3.02 16.94
N ILE A 637 -10.85 3.04 18.22
CA ILE A 637 -11.13 4.16 19.14
C ILE A 637 -9.87 4.67 19.85
N ASN A 638 -9.61 5.97 19.83
CA ASN A 638 -8.55 6.64 20.61
C ASN A 638 -7.14 6.05 20.45
N ASN A 639 -6.84 5.34 19.36
CA ASN A 639 -5.51 4.80 19.10
C ASN A 639 -4.58 5.92 18.62
N THR A 640 -3.28 5.81 18.93
CA THR A 640 -2.23 6.69 18.40
C THR A 640 -1.43 5.90 17.37
N ILE A 641 -1.41 6.34 16.11
CA ILE A 641 -0.75 5.68 14.99
C ILE A 641 0.22 6.65 14.35
N LEU A 642 1.50 6.29 14.30
CA LEU A 642 2.60 7.17 13.96
C LEU A 642 3.61 6.50 13.02
N ASN A 643 4.05 7.25 12.00
CA ASN A 643 5.11 6.86 11.08
C ASN A 643 4.86 5.51 10.38
N THR A 644 3.72 5.35 9.71
CA THR A 644 3.42 4.19 8.85
C THR A 644 3.22 4.63 7.39
N ASN A 645 3.13 3.70 6.42
CA ASN A 645 2.74 4.10 5.06
C ASN A 645 1.25 4.43 4.99
N TRP A 646 0.45 3.62 5.67
CA TRP A 646 -0.99 3.72 5.79
C TRP A 646 -1.35 3.64 7.27
N SER A 647 -2.17 4.54 7.82
CA SER A 647 -2.48 4.49 9.26
C SER A 647 -3.66 3.58 9.56
N ILE A 648 -4.78 3.75 8.87
CA ILE A 648 -5.91 2.82 8.88
C ILE A 648 -6.36 2.56 7.43
N SER A 649 -6.32 1.29 6.99
CA SER A 649 -6.71 0.88 5.63
C SER A 649 -7.83 -0.16 5.64
N SER A 650 -8.98 0.20 5.09
CA SER A 650 -10.19 -0.62 5.05
C SER A 650 -10.38 -1.31 3.70
N HIS A 651 -10.66 -2.61 3.71
CA HIS A 651 -10.77 -3.42 2.50
C HIS A 651 -12.00 -4.34 2.53
N ASN A 652 -13.08 -3.92 1.87
CA ASN A 652 -14.31 -4.71 1.71
C ASN A 652 -15.07 -4.92 3.05
N ASP A 653 -15.07 -3.90 3.92
CA ASP A 653 -15.60 -3.94 5.29
C ASP A 653 -17.03 -3.35 5.42
N THR A 654 -17.74 -3.64 6.52
CA THR A 654 -19.10 -3.11 6.76
C THR A 654 -19.42 -2.83 8.23
N ASN A 655 -20.11 -1.72 8.52
CA ASN A 655 -20.38 -1.23 9.89
C ASN A 655 -19.07 -0.93 10.67
N ILE A 656 -18.28 0.02 10.16
CA ILE A 656 -16.96 0.36 10.71
C ILE A 656 -16.99 1.73 11.38
N TYR A 657 -16.47 1.82 12.61
CA TYR A 657 -16.58 2.99 13.47
C TYR A 657 -15.20 3.44 13.96
N ILE A 658 -14.72 4.57 13.45
CA ILE A 658 -13.37 5.09 13.65
C ILE A 658 -13.45 6.43 14.40
N GLU A 659 -13.18 6.41 15.71
CA GLU A 659 -13.38 7.55 16.61
C GLU A 659 -12.12 8.00 17.34
N GLY A 660 -11.84 9.31 17.38
CA GLY A 660 -10.88 9.90 18.32
C GLY A 660 -9.41 9.51 18.14
N ASN A 661 -9.07 8.85 17.02
CA ASN A 661 -7.71 8.37 16.79
C ASN A 661 -6.77 9.52 16.41
N LYS A 662 -5.52 9.43 16.86
CA LYS A 662 -4.44 10.38 16.55
C LYS A 662 -3.49 9.75 15.53
N VAL A 663 -3.43 10.32 14.34
CA VAL A 663 -2.80 9.77 13.15
C VAL A 663 -1.78 10.79 12.61
N SER A 664 -0.50 10.43 12.51
CA SER A 664 0.53 11.40 12.04
C SER A 664 1.76 10.78 11.39
N GLY A 665 2.32 11.46 10.38
CA GLY A 665 3.60 11.11 9.76
C GLY A 665 3.48 10.00 8.71
N ASN A 666 2.37 9.95 7.97
CA ASN A 666 2.02 8.81 7.13
C ASN A 666 2.45 8.98 5.68
N GLY A 667 3.13 7.98 5.12
CA GLY A 667 3.71 8.03 3.78
C GLY A 667 2.69 8.20 2.65
N ILE A 668 1.47 7.67 2.79
CA ILE A 668 0.49 7.60 1.70
C ILE A 668 -0.90 8.06 2.15
N TYR A 669 -1.47 7.55 3.25
CA TYR A 669 -2.68 8.13 3.84
C TYR A 669 -2.92 7.88 5.33
N GLY A 670 -3.68 8.78 5.95
CA GLY A 670 -4.14 8.67 7.33
C GLY A 670 -5.22 7.59 7.51
N ILE A 671 -6.43 7.82 6.98
CA ILE A 671 -7.58 6.91 7.12
C ILE A 671 -8.20 6.68 5.74
N GLY A 672 -8.25 5.44 5.24
CA GLY A 672 -8.68 5.20 3.87
C GLY A 672 -9.12 3.77 3.57
N GLY A 673 -9.38 3.48 2.28
CA GLY A 673 -9.69 2.13 1.84
C GLY A 673 -10.39 1.95 0.49
N GLU A 674 -10.88 0.74 0.28
CA GLU A 674 -11.77 0.32 -0.80
C GLU A 674 -13.02 -0.40 -0.27
N ASN A 675 -14.15 -0.23 -0.96
CA ASN A 675 -15.38 -1.01 -0.77
C ASN A 675 -15.92 -1.01 0.68
N GLY A 676 -16.46 0.12 1.15
CA GLY A 676 -17.06 0.24 2.49
C GLY A 676 -18.59 0.35 2.46
N THR A 677 -19.27 -0.13 3.50
CA THR A 677 -20.69 0.19 3.75
C THR A 677 -20.94 0.48 5.22
N ASN A 678 -21.72 1.53 5.53
CA ASN A 678 -21.96 2.01 6.90
C ASN A 678 -20.64 2.34 7.64
N VAL A 679 -19.88 3.32 7.14
CA VAL A 679 -18.59 3.72 7.70
C VAL A 679 -18.71 5.08 8.40
N THR A 680 -18.25 5.19 9.65
CA THR A 680 -18.23 6.44 10.43
C THR A 680 -16.80 6.79 10.83
N ILE A 681 -16.39 8.01 10.56
CA ILE A 681 -15.08 8.58 10.85
C ILE A 681 -15.31 9.89 11.61
N ILE A 682 -15.13 9.89 12.93
CA ILE A 682 -15.53 10.99 13.80
C ILE A 682 -14.46 11.39 14.82
N ASN A 683 -14.31 12.69 15.09
CA ASN A 683 -13.41 13.22 16.13
C ASN A 683 -11.90 12.86 15.96
N ASN A 684 -11.44 12.38 14.80
CA ASN A 684 -10.05 11.97 14.61
C ASN A 684 -9.14 13.19 14.32
N PHE A 685 -7.89 13.12 14.74
CA PHE A 685 -6.84 14.09 14.41
C PHE A 685 -5.85 13.45 13.44
N ILE A 686 -5.77 13.98 12.22
CA ILE A 686 -4.94 13.48 11.12
C ILE A 686 -3.96 14.58 10.72
N ASN A 687 -2.66 14.31 10.79
CA ASN A 687 -1.61 15.28 10.49
C ASN A 687 -0.52 14.68 9.58
N ASN A 688 0.26 15.51 8.89
CA ASN A 688 1.49 15.14 8.18
C ASN A 688 1.35 13.83 7.39
N SER A 689 0.41 13.79 6.46
CA SER A 689 0.07 12.59 5.68
C SER A 689 -0.04 12.95 4.20
N TYR A 690 0.33 12.07 3.26
CA TYR A 690 0.21 12.44 1.84
C TYR A 690 -1.24 12.72 1.42
N ARG A 691 -2.18 11.90 1.91
CA ARG A 691 -3.62 12.19 1.96
C ARG A 691 -4.15 12.04 3.38
N GLY A 692 -5.13 12.85 3.78
CA GLY A 692 -5.76 12.77 5.11
C GLY A 692 -6.74 11.59 5.19
N ILE A 693 -7.91 11.75 4.58
CA ILE A 693 -8.95 10.73 4.43
C ILE A 693 -9.09 10.36 2.95
N TRP A 694 -8.95 9.06 2.58
CA TRP A 694 -9.00 8.64 1.16
C TRP A 694 -9.70 7.30 0.89
N TRP A 695 -10.83 7.34 0.16
CA TRP A 695 -11.42 6.13 -0.45
C TRP A 695 -11.39 6.21 -1.99
N TYR A 696 -10.93 5.15 -2.65
CA TYR A 696 -10.55 5.18 -4.08
C TYR A 696 -11.22 4.13 -4.99
N LYS A 697 -12.08 3.27 -4.43
CA LYS A 697 -12.72 2.17 -5.15
C LYS A 697 -14.01 1.75 -4.45
N GLY A 698 -15.04 1.47 -5.25
CA GLY A 698 -16.41 1.22 -4.80
C GLY A 698 -16.93 -0.17 -5.21
N PRO A 699 -18.11 -0.57 -4.69
CA PRO A 699 -19.16 0.30 -4.15
C PRO A 699 -18.89 0.87 -2.76
N LEU A 700 -19.25 2.14 -2.55
CA LEU A 700 -19.31 2.80 -1.23
C LEU A 700 -20.75 3.19 -0.90
N ASN A 701 -21.24 2.92 0.31
CA ASN A 701 -22.59 3.32 0.73
C ASN A 701 -22.61 3.78 2.20
N ASN A 702 -23.38 4.83 2.51
CA ASN A 702 -23.67 5.29 3.88
C ASN A 702 -22.39 5.64 4.67
N PHE A 703 -21.79 6.79 4.37
CA PHE A 703 -20.59 7.28 5.05
C PHE A 703 -20.88 8.53 5.89
N ASN A 704 -20.35 8.59 7.11
CA ASN A 704 -20.35 9.78 7.96
C ASN A 704 -18.91 10.18 8.29
N ILE A 705 -18.49 11.39 7.89
CA ILE A 705 -17.15 11.94 8.12
C ILE A 705 -17.33 13.28 8.84
N SER A 706 -17.16 13.31 10.17
CA SER A 706 -17.51 14.52 10.93
C SER A 706 -16.62 14.88 12.11
N ASN A 707 -16.51 16.19 12.39
CA ASN A 707 -15.72 16.75 13.49
C ASN A 707 -14.23 16.31 13.50
N ASN A 708 -13.68 15.89 12.36
CA ASN A 708 -12.26 15.52 12.26
C ASN A 708 -11.40 16.77 12.01
N ILE A 709 -10.18 16.76 12.53
CA ILE A 709 -9.15 17.78 12.27
C ILE A 709 -8.12 17.17 11.34
N ILE A 710 -7.87 17.81 10.19
CA ILE A 710 -7.01 17.28 9.13
C ILE A 710 -6.03 18.37 8.68
N GLU A 711 -4.76 18.20 9.03
CA GLU A 711 -3.72 19.22 8.86
C GLU A 711 -2.54 18.70 8.02
N ASN A 712 -1.87 19.62 7.31
CA ASN A 712 -0.58 19.37 6.64
C ASN A 712 -0.62 18.13 5.71
N SER A 713 -1.67 18.06 4.88
CA SER A 713 -1.87 16.95 3.94
C SER A 713 -1.31 17.30 2.56
N SER A 714 -0.18 16.71 2.16
CA SER A 714 0.61 17.24 1.03
C SER A 714 -0.09 17.17 -0.34
N GLU A 715 -1.10 16.31 -0.49
CA GLU A 715 -2.03 16.34 -1.63
C GLU A 715 -3.45 16.69 -1.19
N SER A 716 -4.21 15.75 -0.62
CA SER A 716 -5.65 15.93 -0.38
C SER A 716 -6.03 15.63 1.08
N ALA A 717 -6.66 16.58 1.77
CA ALA A 717 -7.11 16.38 3.16
C ALA A 717 -8.32 15.43 3.25
N ILE A 718 -9.35 15.61 2.41
CA ILE A 718 -10.37 14.58 2.16
C ILE A 718 -10.47 14.33 0.66
N ILE A 719 -10.44 13.06 0.24
CA ILE A 719 -10.65 12.65 -1.14
C ILE A 719 -11.51 11.38 -1.21
N ILE A 720 -12.61 11.45 -1.94
CA ILE A 720 -13.46 10.30 -2.26
C ILE A 720 -13.52 10.19 -3.79
N ASP A 721 -13.04 9.09 -4.33
CA ASP A 721 -12.93 8.87 -5.78
C ASP A 721 -13.28 7.43 -6.13
N ALA A 722 -14.56 7.09 -6.00
CA ALA A 722 -15.07 5.72 -6.11
C ALA A 722 -16.41 5.67 -6.85
N ALA A 723 -16.67 4.58 -7.58
CA ALA A 723 -17.93 4.38 -8.30
C ALA A 723 -18.47 2.96 -8.06
N PRO A 724 -19.77 2.81 -7.73
CA PRO A 724 -20.66 3.85 -7.24
C PRO A 724 -20.27 4.29 -5.81
N ALA A 725 -20.57 5.54 -5.46
CA ALA A 725 -20.49 6.02 -4.08
C ALA A 725 -21.81 6.73 -3.72
N ASN A 726 -22.53 6.27 -2.70
CA ASN A 726 -23.87 6.77 -2.36
C ASN A 726 -24.01 7.14 -0.89
N ASN A 727 -24.83 8.16 -0.60
CA ASN A 727 -25.26 8.57 0.74
C ASN A 727 -24.08 8.92 1.66
N PHE A 728 -23.53 10.12 1.50
CA PHE A 728 -22.40 10.60 2.30
C PHE A 728 -22.82 11.84 3.12
N SER A 729 -22.32 11.95 4.35
CA SER A 729 -22.46 13.13 5.20
C SER A 729 -21.08 13.57 5.67
N ILE A 730 -20.63 14.75 5.23
CA ILE A 730 -19.30 15.30 5.52
C ILE A 730 -19.48 16.64 6.23
N TYR A 731 -19.30 16.71 7.55
CA TYR A 731 -19.66 17.93 8.30
C TYR A 731 -18.82 18.28 9.53
N ASN A 732 -18.76 19.56 9.86
CA ASN A 732 -17.97 20.13 10.98
C ASN A 732 -16.46 19.76 10.96
N ASN A 733 -15.89 19.31 9.84
CA ASN A 733 -14.47 18.99 9.77
C ASN A 733 -13.64 20.29 9.61
N THR A 734 -12.48 20.33 10.26
CA THR A 734 -11.50 21.43 10.13
C THR A 734 -10.32 20.95 9.30
N ILE A 735 -9.99 21.67 8.24
CA ILE A 735 -8.98 21.31 7.25
C ILE A 735 -8.00 22.47 7.07
N ALA A 736 -6.70 22.20 7.19
CA ALA A 736 -5.64 23.20 6.99
C ALA A 736 -4.43 22.64 6.22
N ASN A 737 -3.76 23.52 5.46
CA ASN A 737 -2.47 23.24 4.79
C ASN A 737 -2.51 21.99 3.88
N ALA A 738 -3.27 22.05 2.77
CA ALA A 738 -3.37 20.97 1.79
C ALA A 738 -3.51 21.46 0.35
N LEU A 739 -3.02 20.71 -0.66
CA LEU A 739 -3.20 21.09 -2.07
C LEU A 739 -4.68 21.02 -2.50
N TYR A 740 -5.45 20.09 -1.93
CA TYR A 740 -6.91 20.03 -2.00
C TYR A 740 -7.50 19.87 -0.60
N GLY A 741 -8.44 20.74 -0.22
CA GLY A 741 -9.19 20.60 1.03
C GLY A 741 -10.13 19.39 0.95
N MET A 742 -11.07 19.44 0.01
CA MET A 742 -11.90 18.28 -0.35
C MET A 742 -11.85 17.99 -1.84
N SER A 743 -11.77 16.72 -2.23
CA SER A 743 -11.87 16.23 -3.61
C SER A 743 -12.92 15.12 -3.67
N LEU A 744 -14.16 15.49 -4.00
CA LEU A 744 -15.31 14.60 -4.03
C LEU A 744 -15.64 14.23 -5.47
N LYS A 745 -15.64 12.94 -5.81
CA LYS A 745 -15.81 12.47 -7.18
C LYS A 745 -16.68 11.21 -7.28
N ARG A 746 -17.58 11.19 -8.26
CA ARG A 746 -18.45 10.05 -8.62
C ARG A 746 -19.45 9.65 -7.53
N MET A 747 -19.90 10.65 -6.75
CA MET A 747 -20.73 10.48 -5.54
C MET A 747 -22.18 10.93 -5.73
N ASN A 748 -23.10 10.19 -5.11
CA ASN A 748 -24.54 10.44 -5.15
C ASN A 748 -25.08 10.70 -3.74
N ASN A 749 -26.04 11.62 -3.60
CA ASN A 749 -26.70 11.93 -2.32
C ASN A 749 -25.71 12.34 -1.20
N THR A 750 -24.71 13.18 -1.49
CA THR A 750 -23.79 13.74 -0.48
C THR A 750 -24.32 15.04 0.11
N PHE A 751 -24.28 15.14 1.43
CA PHE A 751 -24.46 16.38 2.19
C PHE A 751 -23.10 16.83 2.74
N VAL A 752 -22.63 18.01 2.34
CA VAL A 752 -21.36 18.59 2.81
C VAL A 752 -21.65 19.89 3.53
N PHE A 753 -21.50 19.96 4.86
CA PHE A 753 -21.93 21.15 5.60
C PHE A 753 -21.12 21.57 6.82
N ASN A 754 -21.11 22.88 7.12
CA ASN A 754 -20.39 23.50 8.24
C ASN A 754 -18.88 23.17 8.33
N ASN A 755 -18.23 22.71 7.26
CA ASN A 755 -16.79 22.43 7.28
C ASN A 755 -15.97 23.72 7.16
N ILE A 756 -14.81 23.77 7.82
CA ILE A 756 -13.85 24.88 7.75
C ILE A 756 -12.63 24.38 6.96
N ILE A 757 -12.27 25.09 5.89
CA ILE A 757 -11.14 24.76 5.02
C ILE A 757 -10.27 26.02 4.90
N GLN A 758 -9.00 25.96 5.31
CA GLN A 758 -8.11 27.12 5.29
C GLN A 758 -6.72 26.81 4.71
N ASP A 759 -6.11 27.83 4.10
CA ASP A 759 -4.70 27.81 3.69
C ASP A 759 -4.37 26.65 2.73
N VAL A 760 -5.24 26.45 1.73
CA VAL A 760 -5.20 25.35 0.77
C VAL A 760 -4.81 25.78 -0.65
N GLY A 761 -4.53 24.80 -1.52
CA GLY A 761 -4.53 24.96 -2.97
C GLY A 761 -5.95 25.21 -3.49
N THR A 762 -6.74 24.15 -3.56
CA THR A 762 -8.16 24.18 -3.94
C THR A 762 -9.04 23.86 -2.73
N GLY A 763 -10.10 24.65 -2.50
CA GLY A 763 -11.06 24.45 -1.42
C GLY A 763 -11.84 23.13 -1.53
N ILE A 764 -12.86 23.10 -2.39
CA ILE A 764 -13.66 21.89 -2.67
C ILE A 764 -13.67 21.62 -4.19
N GLN A 765 -13.18 20.45 -4.59
CA GLN A 765 -13.31 19.90 -5.94
C GLN A 765 -14.49 18.91 -6.02
N LEU A 766 -15.30 19.03 -7.09
CA LEU A 766 -16.53 18.26 -7.35
C LEU A 766 -16.50 17.66 -8.77
N ILE A 767 -16.45 16.34 -8.95
CA ILE A 767 -16.43 15.70 -10.29
C ILE A 767 -17.49 14.60 -10.41
N SER A 768 -18.38 14.68 -11.42
CA SER A 768 -19.36 13.64 -11.78
C SER A 768 -20.28 13.16 -10.64
N LEU A 769 -20.81 14.09 -9.84
CA LEU A 769 -21.76 13.81 -8.75
C LEU A 769 -23.23 13.92 -9.21
N ILE A 770 -24.17 13.27 -8.50
CA ILE A 770 -25.63 13.32 -8.76
C ILE A 770 -26.45 13.56 -7.47
N ASN A 771 -27.32 14.58 -7.42
CA ASN A 771 -28.13 14.94 -6.24
C ASN A 771 -27.29 15.29 -4.97
N ASN A 772 -26.43 16.31 -4.99
CA ASN A 772 -25.60 16.65 -3.82
C ASN A 772 -25.84 18.09 -3.34
N THR A 773 -25.60 18.30 -2.04
CA THR A 773 -26.02 19.51 -1.31
C THR A 773 -24.87 20.04 -0.44
N LEU A 774 -24.37 21.23 -0.76
CA LEU A 774 -23.34 21.94 0.01
C LEU A 774 -23.98 23.08 0.82
N ILE A 775 -23.77 23.14 2.14
CA ILE A 775 -24.39 24.15 3.02
C ILE A 775 -23.37 24.72 4.02
N ASN A 776 -23.29 26.04 4.20
CA ASN A 776 -22.52 26.69 5.29
C ASN A 776 -21.00 26.35 5.38
N ASN A 777 -20.37 25.69 4.40
CA ASN A 777 -18.92 25.45 4.46
C ASN A 777 -18.17 26.78 4.26
N SER A 778 -17.08 26.99 4.99
CA SER A 778 -16.25 28.19 4.86
C SER A 778 -14.88 27.82 4.31
N ILE A 779 -14.42 28.57 3.30
CA ILE A 779 -13.14 28.33 2.63
C ILE A 779 -12.34 29.63 2.65
N ILE A 780 -11.11 29.56 3.16
CA ILE A 780 -10.27 30.70 3.53
C ILE A 780 -8.89 30.53 2.87
N ASN A 781 -8.33 31.61 2.31
CA ASN A 781 -6.98 31.64 1.75
C ASN A 781 -6.66 30.59 0.66
N SER A 782 -7.63 30.23 -0.20
CA SER A 782 -7.40 29.33 -1.34
C SER A 782 -6.41 29.93 -2.36
N SER A 783 -5.23 29.34 -2.50
CA SER A 783 -4.19 29.84 -3.40
C SER A 783 -4.50 29.57 -4.88
N LEU A 784 -5.24 28.51 -5.22
CA LEU A 784 -5.67 28.16 -6.59
C LEU A 784 -7.14 28.50 -6.83
N PHE A 785 -8.08 27.78 -6.23
CA PHE A 785 -9.54 27.93 -6.46
C PHE A 785 -10.32 27.70 -5.17
N ASP A 786 -11.43 28.42 -5.00
CA ASP A 786 -12.32 28.21 -3.86
C ASP A 786 -13.22 26.98 -4.10
N ILE A 787 -13.79 26.86 -5.29
CA ILE A 787 -14.43 25.64 -5.80
C ILE A 787 -13.83 25.25 -7.16
N SER A 788 -13.70 23.95 -7.40
CA SER A 788 -13.39 23.38 -8.71
C SER A 788 -14.45 22.34 -9.07
N ILE A 789 -14.90 22.34 -10.30
CA ILE A 789 -15.98 21.48 -10.81
C ILE A 789 -15.46 20.80 -12.08
N GLY A 790 -15.56 19.47 -12.13
CA GLY A 790 -15.24 18.66 -13.29
C GLY A 790 -16.42 18.47 -14.24
N SER A 791 -16.49 17.32 -14.91
CA SER A 791 -17.58 17.01 -15.83
C SER A 791 -18.76 16.31 -15.17
N ASP A 792 -19.92 16.37 -15.84
CA ASP A 792 -21.07 15.46 -15.66
C ASP A 792 -21.78 15.52 -14.30
N LEU A 793 -22.06 16.74 -13.83
CA LEU A 793 -22.84 17.03 -12.62
C LEU A 793 -24.33 17.19 -12.91
N THR A 794 -25.21 16.54 -12.14
CA THR A 794 -26.67 16.72 -12.23
C THR A 794 -27.36 16.92 -10.87
N ASN A 795 -28.38 17.80 -10.82
CA ASN A 795 -29.22 18.10 -9.66
C ASN A 795 -28.47 18.55 -8.39
N HIS A 796 -27.59 19.55 -8.47
CA HIS A 796 -26.84 20.04 -7.31
C HIS A 796 -27.44 21.29 -6.70
N THR A 797 -27.26 21.44 -5.39
CA THR A 797 -27.63 22.66 -4.64
C THR A 797 -26.47 23.12 -3.77
N THR A 798 -26.21 24.43 -3.74
CA THR A 798 -25.21 25.02 -2.84
C THR A 798 -25.80 26.27 -2.20
N HIS A 799 -25.87 26.29 -0.87
CA HIS A 799 -26.53 27.34 -0.09
C HIS A 799 -25.58 27.89 0.99
N ASN A 800 -25.62 29.21 1.22
CA ASN A 800 -24.92 29.88 2.33
C ASN A 800 -23.42 29.52 2.46
N LEU A 801 -22.77 29.18 1.34
CA LEU A 801 -21.37 28.78 1.33
C LEU A 801 -20.50 30.00 1.66
N ASN A 802 -19.87 30.01 2.83
CA ASN A 802 -19.03 31.11 3.33
C ASN A 802 -17.60 31.02 2.78
N ILE A 803 -17.49 30.83 1.46
CA ILE A 803 -16.60 31.69 0.66
C ILE A 803 -17.23 33.08 0.60
N SER A 804 -16.96 33.89 -0.42
CA SER A 804 -17.84 35.03 -0.64
C SER A 804 -19.26 34.58 -1.06
N PHE A 805 -19.48 33.44 -1.78
CA PHE A 805 -20.71 33.15 -2.54
C PHE A 805 -21.56 31.88 -2.30
N PRO A 806 -22.92 31.99 -2.34
CA PRO A 806 -23.83 30.96 -2.88
C PRO A 806 -23.79 30.91 -4.41
N ILE A 807 -23.98 29.71 -4.98
CA ILE A 807 -23.78 29.38 -6.39
C ILE A 807 -24.77 28.26 -6.79
N SER A 808 -25.28 28.19 -8.02
CA SER A 808 -26.05 27.04 -8.51
C SER A 808 -25.68 26.68 -9.96
N PHE A 809 -25.13 25.48 -10.21
CA PHE A 809 -24.47 25.14 -11.48
C PHE A 809 -25.09 23.95 -12.21
N HIS A 810 -25.02 23.97 -13.55
CA HIS A 810 -25.43 22.85 -14.41
C HIS A 810 -24.59 22.85 -15.70
N GLY A 811 -23.39 22.26 -15.63
CA GLY A 811 -22.45 22.27 -16.76
C GLY A 811 -21.25 21.36 -16.59
N LYS A 812 -20.29 21.45 -17.52
CA LYS A 812 -19.02 20.70 -17.51
C LYS A 812 -17.83 21.64 -17.34
N SER A 813 -16.92 21.29 -16.44
CA SER A 813 -15.68 21.99 -16.11
C SER A 813 -15.92 23.44 -15.70
N ILE A 814 -16.19 23.67 -14.42
CA ILE A 814 -16.43 24.98 -13.82
C ILE A 814 -15.34 25.22 -12.77
N ASN A 815 -14.86 26.45 -12.57
CA ASN A 815 -13.73 26.73 -11.68
C ASN A 815 -13.90 28.14 -11.15
N VAL A 816 -13.82 28.26 -9.84
CA VAL A 816 -14.41 29.34 -9.06
C VAL A 816 -13.32 30.00 -8.24
N LYS A 817 -13.14 31.32 -8.40
CA LYS A 817 -12.20 32.08 -7.59
C LYS A 817 -12.64 33.52 -7.36
N ARG A 818 -12.68 33.94 -6.10
CA ARG A 818 -12.81 35.34 -5.71
C ARG A 818 -11.82 36.21 -6.48
N GLY A 819 -12.31 37.24 -7.18
CA GLY A 819 -11.46 38.21 -7.86
C GLY A 819 -10.79 39.15 -6.84
N SER A 820 -9.45 39.22 -6.86
CA SER A 820 -8.74 40.42 -6.41
C SER A 820 -8.85 41.51 -7.48
N SER A 821 -8.99 42.76 -7.05
CA SER A 821 -9.03 43.92 -7.95
C SER A 821 -7.75 43.99 -8.78
N LEU A 822 -7.89 44.16 -10.10
CA LEU A 822 -6.76 44.13 -11.06
C LEU A 822 -6.65 45.42 -11.86
N SER A 823 -5.42 45.71 -12.28
CA SER A 823 -4.93 46.98 -12.84
C SER A 823 -5.38 47.25 -14.28
N LYS A 824 -6.67 47.09 -14.57
CA LYS A 824 -7.30 47.47 -15.83
C LYS A 824 -8.09 48.75 -15.60
N THR A 825 -7.96 49.70 -16.52
CA THR A 825 -8.63 51.00 -16.42
C THR A 825 -10.13 50.81 -16.19
N LEU A 826 -10.66 51.41 -15.12
CA LEU A 826 -12.11 51.58 -15.04
C LEU A 826 -12.50 52.59 -16.12
N GLU A 827 -13.64 52.34 -16.76
CA GLU A 827 -14.29 53.32 -17.61
C GLU A 827 -14.76 54.49 -16.72
N ARG A 828 -14.62 55.72 -17.20
CA ARG A 828 -14.85 56.92 -16.39
C ARG A 828 -16.33 57.03 -16.09
N GLY A 829 -16.70 57.06 -14.81
CA GLY A 829 -18.11 57.13 -14.37
C GLY A 829 -18.72 55.84 -13.80
N VAL A 830 -17.96 54.75 -13.57
CA VAL A 830 -18.51 53.51 -12.96
C VAL A 830 -17.74 53.02 -11.73
N LYS A 831 -18.44 52.46 -10.73
CA LYS A 831 -17.88 51.94 -9.47
C LYS A 831 -18.13 50.44 -9.32
N GLY A 832 -17.06 49.64 -9.19
CA GLY A 832 -17.15 48.18 -9.06
C GLY A 832 -17.31 47.70 -7.61
N LEU A 833 -18.34 46.90 -7.35
CA LEU A 833 -18.78 46.48 -6.01
C LEU A 833 -18.24 45.09 -5.62
N ARG A 834 -18.23 44.14 -6.57
CA ARG A 834 -17.77 42.75 -6.41
C ARG A 834 -17.12 42.27 -7.70
N TYR A 835 -16.04 41.49 -7.58
CA TYR A 835 -15.23 40.98 -8.68
C TYR A 835 -15.13 39.46 -8.64
N LEU A 836 -15.19 38.81 -9.81
CA LEU A 836 -15.26 37.36 -9.92
C LEU A 836 -14.49 36.82 -11.12
N ASN A 837 -13.47 35.99 -10.91
CA ASN A 837 -12.68 35.43 -12.00
C ASN A 837 -13.01 33.96 -12.26
N VAL A 838 -13.35 33.63 -13.50
CA VAL A 838 -14.03 32.37 -13.81
C VAL A 838 -13.54 31.80 -15.14
N THR A 839 -12.90 30.62 -15.09
CA THR A 839 -11.94 30.20 -16.13
C THR A 839 -12.03 28.72 -16.53
N ASN A 840 -11.58 28.31 -17.73
CA ASN A 840 -11.96 26.98 -18.25
C ASN A 840 -11.01 26.21 -19.20
N SER A 841 -11.20 24.86 -19.19
CA SER A 841 -10.81 23.84 -20.18
C SER A 841 -11.88 23.13 -21.08
N SER A 842 -13.15 22.87 -20.71
CA SER A 842 -14.16 22.14 -21.55
C SER A 842 -14.70 22.87 -22.79
N ALA A 843 -15.06 22.15 -23.87
CA ALA A 843 -15.76 22.70 -25.05
C ALA A 843 -17.22 23.17 -24.78
N SER A 844 -17.86 23.78 -25.78
CA SER A 844 -19.07 24.61 -25.63
C SER A 844 -20.31 23.92 -25.04
N GLY A 845 -21.15 24.71 -24.34
CA GLY A 845 -22.50 24.32 -23.90
C GLY A 845 -22.78 24.31 -22.38
N ALA A 846 -21.86 24.80 -21.53
CA ALA A 846 -22.07 24.89 -20.07
C ALA A 846 -22.72 26.24 -19.63
N TRP A 847 -23.13 26.36 -18.37
CA TRP A 847 -23.66 27.60 -17.78
C TRP A 847 -23.80 27.47 -16.25
N ILE A 848 -24.02 28.61 -15.58
CA ILE A 848 -24.39 28.72 -14.16
C ILE A 848 -25.68 29.49 -13.97
N PHE A 849 -26.29 29.37 -12.81
CA PHE A 849 -27.10 30.42 -12.21
C PHE A 849 -26.47 30.98 -10.93
N VAL A 850 -26.37 32.30 -10.84
CA VAL A 850 -25.67 33.03 -9.77
C VAL A 850 -26.48 34.18 -9.20
N ASN A 851 -26.14 34.59 -7.98
CA ASN A 851 -26.91 35.48 -7.12
C ASN A 851 -26.01 36.55 -6.46
N ILE A 852 -25.56 37.53 -7.25
CA ILE A 852 -24.61 38.61 -6.91
C ILE A 852 -25.15 39.63 -5.90
N SER A 853 -25.03 39.32 -4.61
CA SER A 853 -25.35 40.28 -3.55
C SER A 853 -24.43 41.49 -3.55
N TYR A 854 -25.09 42.63 -3.31
CA TYR A 854 -24.55 43.96 -3.22
C TYR A 854 -24.76 44.51 -1.79
N PRO A 855 -24.00 45.53 -1.36
CA PRO A 855 -24.22 46.21 -0.09
C PRO A 855 -25.64 46.77 0.04
N GLU A 856 -26.21 46.77 1.26
CA GLU A 856 -27.60 47.15 1.49
C GLU A 856 -27.96 48.62 1.14
N ASN A 857 -26.96 49.44 0.85
CA ASN A 857 -27.06 50.87 0.58
C ASN A 857 -26.92 51.24 -0.92
N GLU A 858 -26.78 50.28 -1.83
CA GLU A 858 -26.69 50.54 -3.28
C GLU A 858 -28.09 50.49 -3.91
N ASP A 859 -28.38 51.42 -4.82
CA ASP A 859 -29.67 51.54 -5.51
C ASP A 859 -29.83 50.41 -6.56
N PRO A 860 -30.81 49.49 -6.42
CA PRO A 860 -31.01 48.41 -7.37
C PRO A 860 -31.22 48.87 -8.81
N SER A 861 -31.81 50.06 -9.04
CA SER A 861 -32.08 50.56 -10.39
C SER A 861 -30.82 50.95 -11.17
N LYS A 862 -29.68 51.12 -10.47
CA LYS A 862 -28.39 51.54 -11.04
C LYS A 862 -27.38 50.40 -11.18
N LEU A 863 -27.70 49.21 -10.69
CA LEU A 863 -26.81 48.05 -10.72
C LEU A 863 -26.83 47.36 -12.08
N PHE A 864 -25.64 47.10 -12.63
CA PHE A 864 -25.47 46.24 -13.81
C PHE A 864 -24.28 45.31 -13.65
N LEU A 865 -24.44 44.07 -14.10
CA LEU A 865 -23.34 43.13 -14.25
C LEU A 865 -22.60 43.45 -15.56
N ALA A 866 -21.27 43.42 -15.53
CA ALA A 866 -20.44 43.53 -16.71
C ALA A 866 -19.39 42.41 -16.79
N ARG A 867 -18.96 42.12 -18.01
CA ARG A 867 -18.00 41.07 -18.39
C ARG A 867 -16.75 41.70 -19.00
N TRP A 868 -15.57 41.31 -18.56
CA TRP A 868 -14.35 41.66 -19.30
C TRP A 868 -14.29 40.84 -20.60
N ASN A 869 -14.29 41.49 -21.76
CA ASN A 869 -14.29 40.77 -23.04
C ASN A 869 -12.89 40.45 -23.59
N GLY A 870 -11.86 41.12 -23.09
CA GLY A 870 -10.49 41.08 -23.60
C GLY A 870 -9.83 42.45 -23.60
N SER A 871 -10.57 43.48 -24.03
CA SER A 871 -10.10 44.87 -24.20
C SER A 871 -10.94 45.93 -23.47
N ALA A 872 -12.21 45.66 -23.17
CA ALA A 872 -13.13 46.57 -22.48
C ALA A 872 -14.14 45.83 -21.60
N TRP A 873 -14.95 46.57 -20.84
CA TRP A 873 -16.10 46.00 -20.12
C TRP A 873 -17.34 45.94 -21.02
N GLU A 874 -17.87 44.75 -21.20
CA GLU A 874 -19.14 44.52 -21.88
C GLU A 874 -20.27 44.64 -20.85
N THR A 875 -21.08 45.69 -20.98
CA THR A 875 -22.10 46.12 -20.01
C THR A 875 -23.54 45.77 -20.43
N ASP A 876 -23.73 45.29 -21.65
CA ASP A 876 -25.00 44.78 -22.18
C ASP A 876 -25.14 43.29 -21.84
N PRO A 877 -26.03 42.90 -20.89
CA PRO A 877 -26.09 41.52 -20.42
C PRO A 877 -26.54 40.53 -21.50
N SER A 878 -27.26 40.97 -22.53
CA SER A 878 -27.76 40.09 -23.60
C SER A 878 -26.64 39.41 -24.41
N LYS A 879 -25.41 39.93 -24.33
CA LYS A 879 -24.22 39.41 -25.00
C LYS A 879 -23.52 38.28 -24.23
N PHE A 880 -23.86 38.07 -22.95
CA PHE A 880 -23.18 37.08 -22.10
C PHE A 880 -24.03 36.35 -21.05
N THR A 881 -25.30 36.71 -20.87
CA THR A 881 -26.25 36.01 -20.01
C THR A 881 -27.63 35.91 -20.66
N SER A 882 -28.24 34.74 -20.55
CA SER A 882 -29.56 34.44 -21.15
C SER A 882 -30.74 34.72 -20.20
N THR A 883 -30.47 35.01 -18.92
CA THR A 883 -31.48 35.32 -17.91
C THR A 883 -30.80 36.12 -16.80
N TYR A 884 -31.25 37.34 -16.54
CA TYR A 884 -30.65 38.22 -15.53
C TYR A 884 -31.71 39.12 -14.90
N GLY A 885 -31.33 39.81 -13.83
CA GLY A 885 -32.20 40.75 -13.12
C GLY A 885 -31.75 40.93 -11.68
N ILE A 886 -32.60 41.54 -10.85
CA ILE A 886 -32.27 41.83 -9.45
C ILE A 886 -33.41 41.34 -8.56
N ASN A 887 -33.06 40.52 -7.57
CA ASN A 887 -33.92 40.18 -6.46
C ASN A 887 -33.67 41.19 -5.33
N THR A 888 -34.58 42.17 -5.19
CA THR A 888 -34.52 43.21 -4.15
C THR A 888 -34.64 42.64 -2.74
N ASP A 889 -35.44 41.59 -2.58
CA ASP A 889 -35.80 41.02 -1.28
C ASP A 889 -34.66 40.12 -0.76
N GLY A 890 -34.04 39.37 -1.67
CA GLY A 890 -32.79 38.63 -1.43
C GLY A 890 -31.52 39.49 -1.49
N LYS A 891 -31.63 40.76 -1.90
CA LYS A 891 -30.54 41.72 -2.12
C LYS A 891 -29.42 41.19 -3.03
N TYR A 892 -29.79 40.57 -4.17
CA TYR A 892 -28.82 40.07 -5.15
C TYR A 892 -29.20 40.29 -6.62
N TYR A 893 -28.20 40.65 -7.43
CA TYR A 893 -28.27 40.66 -8.90
C TYR A 893 -28.05 39.24 -9.41
N TYR A 894 -29.03 38.62 -10.07
CA TYR A 894 -28.88 37.27 -10.60
C TYR A 894 -28.51 37.24 -12.08
N ALA A 895 -27.81 36.19 -12.50
CA ALA A 895 -27.45 35.98 -13.90
C ALA A 895 -27.31 34.48 -14.25
N ASN A 896 -27.65 34.14 -15.49
CA ASN A 896 -27.45 32.84 -16.12
C ASN A 896 -26.33 32.96 -17.17
N ILE A 897 -25.08 32.85 -16.71
CA ILE A 897 -23.93 33.31 -17.51
C ILE A 897 -23.42 32.23 -18.46
N THR A 898 -23.15 32.64 -19.70
CA THR A 898 -22.89 31.76 -20.85
C THR A 898 -21.60 32.11 -21.62
N ASN A 899 -20.60 32.80 -21.03
CA ASN A 899 -19.33 33.16 -21.72
C ASN A 899 -18.06 33.17 -20.81
N PHE A 900 -17.00 32.38 -21.10
CA PHE A 900 -15.81 32.08 -20.25
C PHE A 900 -14.95 33.33 -19.92
N SER A 901 -15.14 34.02 -18.76
CA SER A 901 -14.34 35.24 -18.41
C SER A 901 -14.40 35.76 -16.94
N LEU A 902 -13.81 36.94 -16.69
CA LEU A 902 -13.87 37.78 -15.48
C LEU A 902 -15.12 38.68 -15.49
N PHE A 903 -15.78 38.82 -14.34
CA PHE A 903 -17.02 39.59 -14.14
C PHE A 903 -16.90 40.59 -13.00
N ALA A 904 -17.68 41.66 -13.08
CA ALA A 904 -17.83 42.65 -12.03
C ALA A 904 -19.26 43.21 -11.97
N LEU A 905 -19.80 43.38 -10.76
CA LEU A 905 -21.04 44.11 -10.54
C LEU A 905 -20.71 45.60 -10.34
N PHE A 906 -21.25 46.46 -11.21
CA PHE A 906 -21.00 47.90 -11.24
C PHE A 906 -22.26 48.71 -10.89
N THR A 907 -22.05 49.99 -10.60
CA THR A 907 -23.08 51.03 -10.49
C THR A 907 -22.66 52.29 -11.27
N ASP A 908 -23.63 52.94 -11.92
CA ASP A 908 -23.48 54.07 -12.86
C ASP A 908 -23.43 55.43 -12.11
N GLN A 909 -22.78 56.46 -12.67
CA GLN A 909 -22.62 57.80 -12.06
C GLN A 909 -23.10 58.94 -12.99
N GLU A 910 -23.05 60.18 -12.52
CA GLU A 910 -23.52 61.38 -13.25
C GLU A 910 -22.45 61.95 -14.21
N PRO A 911 -22.85 62.62 -15.32
CA PRO A 911 -21.92 63.10 -16.35
C PRO A 911 -20.94 64.19 -15.87
N GLU A 912 -19.69 64.16 -16.33
CA GLU A 912 -18.67 65.13 -15.89
C GLU A 912 -18.83 66.50 -16.58
N LEU A 913 -18.71 67.58 -15.78
CA LEU A 913 -18.85 68.97 -16.21
C LEU A 913 -17.60 69.80 -15.93
N THR A 914 -17.11 70.51 -16.96
CA THR A 914 -16.01 71.49 -16.85
C THR A 914 -16.53 72.88 -17.23
N LEU A 915 -16.65 73.77 -16.25
CA LEU A 915 -17.03 75.17 -16.42
C LEU A 915 -15.82 76.07 -16.10
N VAL A 916 -15.50 77.00 -17.01
CA VAL A 916 -14.33 77.88 -16.93
C VAL A 916 -14.73 79.33 -17.18
N LEU A 917 -14.39 80.21 -16.25
CA LEU A 917 -14.47 81.66 -16.40
C LEU A 917 -13.08 82.20 -16.76
N SER A 918 -12.98 83.13 -17.72
CA SER A 918 -11.69 83.78 -18.05
C SER A 918 -11.16 84.68 -16.93
N SER A 919 -12.01 85.00 -15.94
CA SER A 919 -11.64 85.45 -14.60
C SER A 919 -12.80 85.17 -13.65
N GLN A 920 -12.53 84.69 -12.43
CA GLN A 920 -13.53 84.58 -11.34
C GLN A 920 -13.83 85.94 -10.66
N THR A 921 -13.13 87.01 -11.03
CA THR A 921 -13.28 88.34 -10.42
C THR A 921 -13.34 89.46 -11.46
N ILE A 922 -14.22 90.44 -11.23
CA ILE A 922 -14.46 91.54 -12.16
C ILE A 922 -14.97 92.79 -11.41
N TYR A 923 -14.83 93.98 -11.99
CA TYR A 923 -15.43 95.22 -11.48
C TYR A 923 -16.59 95.64 -12.40
N ILE A 924 -17.61 96.32 -11.84
CA ILE A 924 -18.74 96.82 -12.63
C ILE A 924 -18.21 97.68 -13.80
N GLY A 925 -18.51 97.27 -15.04
CA GLY A 925 -18.11 97.98 -16.26
C GLY A 925 -17.27 97.17 -17.25
N ASN A 926 -16.62 96.08 -16.80
CA ASN A 926 -15.83 95.18 -17.65
C ASN A 926 -16.64 93.93 -18.07
N SER A 927 -16.14 93.13 -19.01
CA SER A 927 -16.68 91.81 -19.40
C SER A 927 -15.64 90.69 -19.23
N ILE A 928 -16.10 89.44 -19.21
CA ILE A 928 -15.28 88.21 -19.24
C ILE A 928 -15.85 87.21 -20.24
N THR A 929 -15.04 86.24 -20.67
CA THR A 929 -15.51 85.06 -21.42
C THR A 929 -15.89 83.93 -20.46
N VAL A 930 -16.97 83.22 -20.77
CA VAL A 930 -17.48 82.04 -20.06
C VAL A 930 -17.46 80.88 -21.03
N THR A 931 -16.91 79.73 -20.63
CA THR A 931 -16.86 78.50 -21.43
C THR A 931 -17.28 77.31 -20.59
N CYS A 932 -18.10 76.41 -21.11
CA CYS A 932 -18.43 75.14 -20.46
C CYS A 932 -18.34 73.97 -21.45
N SER A 933 -18.01 72.78 -20.96
CA SER A 933 -18.06 71.51 -21.68
C SER A 933 -18.50 70.36 -20.78
N ALA A 934 -19.11 69.33 -21.37
CA ALA A 934 -19.51 68.10 -20.71
C ALA A 934 -18.99 66.87 -21.48
N GLU A 935 -18.58 65.84 -20.74
CA GLU A 935 -18.19 64.54 -21.30
C GLU A 935 -18.87 63.41 -20.53
N ASP A 936 -19.40 62.43 -21.26
CA ASP A 936 -20.07 61.25 -20.70
C ASP A 936 -19.96 60.04 -21.64
N VAL A 937 -19.91 58.84 -21.07
CA VAL A 937 -19.75 57.57 -21.82
C VAL A 937 -21.06 57.13 -22.51
N SER A 938 -22.23 57.52 -21.98
CA SER A 938 -23.53 57.34 -22.65
C SER A 938 -23.86 58.46 -23.65
N GLY A 939 -23.06 59.53 -23.66
CA GLY A 939 -23.21 60.69 -24.53
C GLY A 939 -24.08 61.79 -23.93
N VAL A 940 -23.76 63.04 -24.23
CA VAL A 940 -24.42 64.23 -23.67
C VAL A 940 -25.61 64.63 -24.55
N ALA A 941 -26.81 64.70 -23.96
CA ALA A 941 -28.06 65.04 -24.63
C ALA A 941 -28.27 66.56 -24.78
N GLY A 942 -27.62 67.39 -23.97
CA GLY A 942 -27.60 68.85 -24.11
C GLY A 942 -26.94 69.58 -22.94
N LEU A 943 -26.42 70.78 -23.20
CA LEU A 943 -25.66 71.62 -22.26
C LEU A 943 -26.18 73.08 -22.28
N ASN A 944 -26.40 73.68 -21.12
CA ASN A 944 -26.85 75.07 -20.98
C ASN A 944 -26.02 75.85 -19.93
N VAL A 945 -25.79 77.15 -20.16
CA VAL A 945 -25.07 78.05 -19.24
C VAL A 945 -25.92 79.30 -18.94
N THR A 946 -26.18 79.56 -17.67
CA THR A 946 -27.05 80.65 -17.19
C THR A 946 -26.44 81.44 -16.02
N SER A 947 -26.89 82.69 -15.86
CA SER A 947 -26.62 83.56 -14.72
C SER A 947 -27.71 83.41 -13.66
N ALA A 948 -27.36 83.54 -12.38
CA ALA A 948 -28.28 83.46 -11.24
C ALA A 948 -29.45 84.48 -11.23
N ASP A 949 -29.42 85.50 -12.09
CA ASP A 949 -30.53 86.44 -12.33
C ASP A 949 -31.47 86.02 -13.48
N GLY A 950 -31.31 84.79 -14.00
CA GLY A 950 -32.12 84.24 -15.09
C GLY A 950 -31.60 84.58 -16.50
N THR A 951 -30.52 85.37 -16.61
CA THR A 951 -29.92 85.73 -17.90
C THR A 951 -29.27 84.48 -18.54
N ALA A 952 -29.77 84.04 -19.69
CA ALA A 952 -29.11 83.00 -20.49
C ALA A 952 -27.80 83.55 -21.08
N ILE A 953 -26.71 82.77 -20.97
CA ILE A 953 -25.39 83.16 -21.47
C ILE A 953 -25.10 82.45 -22.80
N CYS A 954 -25.15 81.12 -22.82
CA CYS A 954 -25.06 80.32 -24.05
C CYS A 954 -25.53 78.87 -23.84
N SER A 955 -25.72 78.11 -24.93
CA SER A 955 -26.13 76.69 -24.91
C SER A 955 -25.47 75.89 -26.06
N GLY A 956 -25.30 74.58 -25.88
CA GLY A 956 -24.69 73.68 -26.88
C GLY A 956 -25.01 72.20 -26.61
N THR A 957 -24.34 71.27 -27.31
CA THR A 957 -24.48 69.82 -27.05
C THR A 957 -23.39 69.31 -26.10
N ASN A 958 -22.12 69.52 -26.46
CA ASN A 958 -20.95 69.04 -25.72
C ASN A 958 -20.11 70.19 -25.14
N SER A 959 -20.17 71.38 -25.73
CA SER A 959 -19.50 72.59 -25.23
C SER A 959 -20.16 73.87 -25.73
N CYS A 960 -19.85 74.99 -25.07
CA CYS A 960 -20.35 76.32 -25.40
C CYS A 960 -19.44 77.43 -24.84
N SER A 961 -19.35 78.59 -25.50
CA SER A 961 -18.58 79.75 -25.03
C SER A 961 -19.17 81.09 -25.48
N ALA A 962 -19.16 82.12 -24.61
CA ALA A 962 -19.67 83.47 -24.88
C ALA A 962 -19.08 84.54 -23.93
N GLU A 963 -19.23 85.84 -24.25
CA GLU A 963 -18.91 86.94 -23.31
C GLU A 963 -20.10 87.28 -22.39
N TYR A 964 -19.80 87.59 -21.13
CA TYR A 964 -20.76 88.04 -20.11
C TYR A 964 -20.30 89.36 -19.46
N LYS A 965 -21.23 90.30 -19.29
CA LYS A 965 -20.96 91.67 -18.81
C LYS A 965 -21.92 92.06 -17.67
N PRO A 966 -21.54 91.88 -16.39
CA PRO A 966 -22.42 92.09 -15.26
C PRO A 966 -22.70 93.58 -14.98
N SER A 967 -23.96 93.89 -14.70
CA SER A 967 -24.49 95.26 -14.48
C SER A 967 -24.56 95.70 -13.02
N SER A 968 -24.26 94.81 -12.07
CA SER A 968 -24.48 95.00 -10.62
C SER A 968 -23.41 94.27 -9.81
N ALA A 969 -22.93 94.89 -8.71
CA ALA A 969 -22.00 94.26 -7.78
C ALA A 969 -22.68 93.19 -6.92
N GLY A 970 -21.87 92.25 -6.42
CA GLY A 970 -22.28 91.04 -5.72
C GLY A 970 -21.63 89.80 -6.32
N ILE A 971 -21.84 88.65 -5.70
CA ILE A 971 -21.45 87.36 -6.30
C ILE A 971 -22.54 86.95 -7.29
N LYS A 972 -22.15 86.69 -8.54
CA LYS A 972 -23.02 86.14 -9.59
C LYS A 972 -22.63 84.68 -9.80
N THR A 973 -23.50 83.76 -9.43
CA THR A 973 -23.31 82.35 -9.78
C THR A 973 -23.58 82.17 -11.27
N ILE A 974 -22.63 81.56 -11.97
CA ILE A 974 -22.74 81.12 -13.35
C ILE A 974 -22.89 79.61 -13.30
N THR A 975 -24.03 79.09 -13.73
CA THR A 975 -24.36 77.66 -13.63
C THR A 975 -24.37 77.05 -15.02
N CYS A 976 -23.61 75.97 -15.18
CA CYS A 976 -23.66 75.08 -16.32
C CYS A 976 -24.40 73.79 -15.94
N THR A 977 -25.34 73.35 -16.75
CA THR A 977 -26.04 72.07 -16.57
C THR A 977 -25.91 71.21 -17.82
N ALA A 978 -25.82 69.90 -17.64
CA ALA A 978 -25.87 68.93 -18.73
C ALA A 978 -26.67 67.69 -18.33
N ALA A 979 -27.33 67.09 -19.32
CA ALA A 979 -27.99 65.80 -19.21
C ALA A 979 -27.28 64.76 -20.07
N ASP A 980 -27.18 63.52 -19.60
CA ASP A 980 -26.74 62.39 -20.43
C ASP A 980 -27.89 61.76 -21.24
N SER A 981 -27.58 60.75 -22.06
CA SER A 981 -28.58 60.00 -22.85
C SER A 981 -29.50 59.10 -22.00
N ARG A 982 -29.22 58.93 -20.69
CA ARG A 982 -29.95 58.07 -19.75
C ARG A 982 -30.89 58.86 -18.82
N GLY A 983 -30.72 60.19 -18.77
CA GLY A 983 -31.50 61.11 -17.94
C GLY A 983 -30.82 61.52 -16.63
N ASN A 984 -29.55 61.17 -16.41
CA ASN A 984 -28.77 61.70 -15.29
C ASN A 984 -28.46 63.19 -15.55
N LEU A 985 -28.57 64.01 -14.50
CA LEU A 985 -28.48 65.47 -14.58
C LEU A 985 -27.34 65.99 -13.72
N ALA A 986 -26.25 66.41 -14.36
CA ALA A 986 -25.16 67.09 -13.68
C ALA A 986 -25.34 68.62 -13.70
N SER A 987 -24.86 69.27 -12.65
CA SER A 987 -24.74 70.73 -12.60
C SER A 987 -23.42 71.15 -11.97
N SER A 988 -22.73 72.11 -12.60
CA SER A 988 -21.49 72.70 -12.12
C SER A 988 -21.64 74.21 -12.11
N SER A 989 -21.25 74.87 -11.03
CA SER A 989 -21.50 76.29 -10.81
C SER A 989 -20.25 77.01 -10.35
N GLU A 990 -19.80 77.97 -11.16
CA GLU A 990 -18.68 78.86 -10.85
C GLU A 990 -19.21 80.21 -10.34
N THR A 991 -18.42 80.90 -9.52
CA THR A 991 -18.84 82.17 -8.91
C THR A 991 -18.02 83.35 -9.42
N LEU A 992 -18.67 84.22 -10.19
CA LEU A 992 -18.09 85.49 -10.63
C LEU A 992 -18.33 86.56 -9.57
N THR A 993 -17.28 86.99 -8.87
CA THR A 993 -17.41 88.07 -7.89
C THR A 993 -17.28 89.43 -8.59
N VAL A 994 -18.36 90.21 -8.57
CA VAL A 994 -18.46 91.54 -9.18
C VAL A 994 -18.30 92.61 -8.10
N TYR A 995 -17.19 93.33 -8.11
CA TYR A 995 -16.83 94.27 -7.05
C TYR A 995 -17.30 95.72 -7.32
N SER A 996 -17.81 96.35 -6.27
CA SER A 996 -17.52 97.76 -5.95
C SER A 996 -16.40 97.82 -4.90
N LEU A 997 -15.74 98.96 -4.72
CA LEU A 997 -14.50 99.05 -3.97
C LEU A 997 -14.66 98.95 -2.43
N SER A 998 -13.73 98.21 -1.81
CA SER A 998 -13.50 97.99 -0.36
C SER A 998 -14.51 97.11 0.40
N SER A 999 -14.13 96.30 1.39
CA SER A 999 -12.84 95.60 1.68
C SER A 999 -13.08 94.54 2.79
N ALA A 1000 -12.46 93.37 2.71
CA ALA A 1000 -12.74 92.21 3.60
C ALA A 1000 -11.65 91.98 4.68
N SER A 1001 -11.91 91.06 5.63
CA SER A 1001 -10.83 90.40 6.42
C SER A 1001 -11.28 89.12 7.14
N PHE A 1002 -10.60 88.00 6.85
CA PHE A 1002 -10.38 86.88 7.79
C PHE A 1002 -9.06 87.12 8.55
N THR A 1003 -8.86 86.50 9.73
CA THR A 1003 -7.62 86.61 10.50
C THR A 1003 -6.60 85.50 10.20
N THR A 1004 -5.31 85.84 10.27
CA THR A 1004 -4.19 84.99 9.86
C THR A 1004 -3.71 84.00 10.93
N VAL A 1005 -3.35 82.80 10.49
CA VAL A 1005 -2.49 81.87 11.23
C VAL A 1005 -1.04 82.38 11.12
N THR A 1006 -0.26 82.32 12.20
CA THR A 1006 1.03 83.04 12.28
C THR A 1006 2.26 82.16 12.46
N ASN A 1007 2.10 80.89 12.84
CA ASN A 1007 3.16 79.87 12.74
C ASN A 1007 2.56 78.46 12.68
N THR A 1008 3.17 77.59 11.87
CA THR A 1008 2.77 76.18 11.70
C THR A 1008 3.97 75.25 11.57
N SER A 1009 3.84 74.05 12.13
CA SER A 1009 4.61 72.86 11.76
C SER A 1009 3.64 71.78 11.25
N LEU A 1010 4.13 70.64 10.77
CA LEU A 1010 3.28 69.58 10.22
C LEU A 1010 2.18 69.11 11.19
N ASP A 1011 2.52 69.07 12.49
CA ASP A 1011 1.69 68.55 13.58
C ASP A 1011 1.18 69.62 14.57
N SER A 1012 1.45 70.92 14.33
CA SER A 1012 1.03 72.01 15.24
C SER A 1012 0.71 73.32 14.51
N ALA A 1013 -0.38 74.00 14.88
CA ALA A 1013 -0.80 75.29 14.33
C ALA A 1013 -1.14 76.30 15.42
N ILE A 1014 -0.63 77.54 15.29
CA ILE A 1014 -0.91 78.66 16.21
C ILE A 1014 -1.68 79.76 15.46
N ALA A 1015 -2.89 80.05 15.94
CA ALA A 1015 -3.75 81.10 15.39
C ALA A 1015 -4.10 82.13 16.48
N SER A 1016 -4.21 83.41 16.09
CA SER A 1016 -4.40 84.51 17.05
C SER A 1016 -5.28 85.62 16.50
N THR A 1017 -6.17 86.15 17.34
CA THR A 1017 -7.10 87.25 17.00
C THR A 1017 -7.02 88.34 18.06
N ASN A 1018 -6.59 89.54 17.63
CA ASN A 1018 -6.24 90.64 18.53
C ASN A 1018 -7.42 91.15 19.39
N ARG A 1019 -8.67 91.05 18.93
CA ARG A 1019 -9.85 91.42 19.72
C ARG A 1019 -11.14 90.76 19.21
N VAL A 1020 -12.00 90.36 20.13
CA VAL A 1020 -13.36 89.86 19.88
C VAL A 1020 -14.39 90.58 20.76
N ARG A 1021 -15.64 90.58 20.35
CA ARG A 1021 -16.78 91.09 21.12
C ARG A 1021 -17.61 89.93 21.69
N ALA A 1022 -18.36 90.18 22.76
CA ALA A 1022 -19.37 89.24 23.24
C ALA A 1022 -20.38 88.93 22.11
N GLY A 1023 -20.72 87.67 21.92
CA GLY A 1023 -21.55 87.17 20.82
C GLY A 1023 -20.83 87.06 19.46
N GLN A 1024 -19.54 87.40 19.36
CA GLN A 1024 -18.78 87.26 18.12
C GLN A 1024 -18.23 85.84 17.98
N SER A 1025 -18.55 85.18 16.87
CA SER A 1025 -17.88 83.95 16.43
C SER A 1025 -16.58 84.28 15.69
N VAL A 1026 -15.52 83.49 15.92
CA VAL A 1026 -14.26 83.53 15.17
C VAL A 1026 -13.90 82.11 14.76
N SER A 1027 -13.71 81.90 13.46
CA SER A 1027 -13.31 80.62 12.87
C SER A 1027 -11.83 80.62 12.53
N TYR A 1028 -11.07 79.76 13.20
CA TYR A 1028 -9.65 79.53 12.96
C TYR A 1028 -9.48 78.35 12.01
N ASN A 1029 -8.95 78.60 10.80
CA ASN A 1029 -8.65 77.55 9.83
C ASN A 1029 -7.27 76.93 10.13
N LEU A 1030 -7.26 75.63 10.43
CA LEU A 1030 -6.10 74.84 10.82
C LEU A 1030 -5.58 73.92 9.69
N SER A 1031 -6.22 73.92 8.51
CA SER A 1031 -5.87 73.08 7.34
C SER A 1031 -4.41 73.23 6.87
N VAL A 1032 -3.75 74.29 7.31
CA VAL A 1032 -2.33 74.62 7.09
C VAL A 1032 -1.33 73.75 7.87
N ALA A 1033 -1.78 72.94 8.84
CA ALA A 1033 -0.96 71.92 9.52
C ALA A 1033 -1.47 70.50 9.14
N PRO A 1034 -0.92 69.88 8.08
CA PRO A 1034 -1.60 68.80 7.37
C PRO A 1034 -1.80 67.50 8.17
N ASN A 1035 -0.98 67.23 9.19
CA ASN A 1035 -1.07 66.01 10.00
C ASN A 1035 -2.14 66.10 11.10
N ILE A 1036 -2.61 67.30 11.43
CA ILE A 1036 -3.71 67.52 12.39
C ILE A 1036 -5.03 67.19 11.69
N PRO A 1037 -5.94 66.41 12.32
CA PRO A 1037 -7.24 66.10 11.74
C PRO A 1037 -8.24 67.27 11.81
N LEU A 1038 -7.98 68.31 12.61
CA LEU A 1038 -8.86 69.48 12.72
C LEU A 1038 -8.66 70.43 11.53
N ILE A 1039 -9.77 70.95 11.00
CA ILE A 1039 -9.85 71.80 9.79
C ILE A 1039 -10.22 73.21 10.20
N THR A 1040 -11.28 73.34 11.00
CA THR A 1040 -11.72 74.61 11.58
C THR A 1040 -12.11 74.44 13.04
N ILE A 1041 -11.69 75.40 13.86
CA ILE A 1041 -12.23 75.60 15.21
C ILE A 1041 -12.98 76.92 15.20
N SER A 1042 -14.30 76.85 15.31
CA SER A 1042 -15.19 78.01 15.35
C SER A 1042 -15.63 78.26 16.77
N VAL A 1043 -15.08 79.31 17.39
CA VAL A 1043 -15.30 79.68 18.79
C VAL A 1043 -16.24 80.89 18.86
N THR A 1044 -17.33 80.78 19.61
CA THR A 1044 -18.21 81.92 19.91
C THR A 1044 -18.02 82.36 21.35
N PHE A 1045 -17.64 83.62 21.54
CA PHE A 1045 -17.26 84.15 22.85
C PHE A 1045 -18.47 84.77 23.58
N ALA A 1046 -18.73 84.34 24.81
CA ALA A 1046 -19.69 84.97 25.71
C ALA A 1046 -19.15 86.31 26.25
N SER A 1047 -17.83 86.42 26.42
CA SER A 1047 -17.12 87.61 26.91
C SER A 1047 -16.49 88.41 25.76
N ALA A 1048 -16.34 89.74 25.90
CA ALA A 1048 -15.48 90.53 25.02
C ALA A 1048 -14.01 90.44 25.50
N LEU A 1049 -13.10 90.01 24.63
CA LEU A 1049 -11.71 89.70 24.97
C LEU A 1049 -10.71 90.29 23.95
N SER A 1050 -9.42 90.36 24.32
CA SER A 1050 -8.34 90.86 23.47
C SER A 1050 -7.04 90.08 23.66
N GLY A 1051 -6.25 89.96 22.60
CA GLY A 1051 -5.00 89.19 22.59
C GLY A 1051 -5.22 87.68 22.58
N ILE A 1052 -6.31 87.17 21.99
CA ILE A 1052 -6.62 85.74 21.97
C ILE A 1052 -5.61 84.98 21.12
N SER A 1053 -5.11 83.87 21.65
CA SER A 1053 -4.34 82.87 20.91
C SER A 1053 -4.86 81.46 21.23
N LEU A 1054 -4.92 80.62 20.20
CA LEU A 1054 -5.22 79.21 20.28
C LEU A 1054 -4.13 78.42 19.56
N THR A 1055 -3.64 77.35 20.20
CA THR A 1055 -2.67 76.41 19.63
C THR A 1055 -3.32 75.04 19.56
N ALA A 1056 -3.36 74.43 18.38
CA ALA A 1056 -3.79 73.05 18.19
C ALA A 1056 -2.57 72.20 17.81
N SER A 1057 -2.37 71.08 18.50
CA SER A 1057 -1.21 70.20 18.30
C SER A 1057 -1.62 68.72 18.38
N LYS A 1058 -1.16 67.90 17.43
CA LYS A 1058 -1.34 66.45 17.46
C LYS A 1058 -0.46 65.85 18.57
N ILE A 1059 -1.02 64.94 19.36
CA ILE A 1059 -0.28 64.18 20.38
C ILE A 1059 -0.43 62.67 20.11
N ALA A 1060 0.58 61.88 20.47
CA ALA A 1060 0.60 60.45 20.14
C ALA A 1060 -0.35 59.61 21.02
N ALA A 1061 -0.58 60.04 22.25
CA ALA A 1061 -1.36 59.36 23.28
C ALA A 1061 -1.91 60.40 24.28
N PRO A 1062 -2.93 60.07 25.10
CA PRO A 1062 -3.35 60.94 26.19
C PRO A 1062 -2.30 61.00 27.32
N PRO A 1063 -2.45 61.92 28.30
CA PRO A 1063 -1.54 62.02 29.43
C PRO A 1063 -1.43 60.72 30.24
N VAL A 1064 -0.32 60.54 30.95
CA VAL A 1064 -0.15 59.46 31.93
C VAL A 1064 -1.28 59.50 32.96
N ASP A 1065 -1.73 58.32 33.40
CA ASP A 1065 -2.89 58.10 34.26
C ASP A 1065 -4.27 58.46 33.68
N VAL A 1066 -4.37 58.71 32.36
CA VAL A 1066 -5.65 58.85 31.63
C VAL A 1066 -5.90 57.60 30.77
N PRO A 1067 -7.05 56.91 30.90
CA PRO A 1067 -7.38 55.74 30.08
C PRO A 1067 -7.68 56.13 28.62
N ALA A 1068 -7.54 55.16 27.70
CA ALA A 1068 -7.93 55.34 26.30
C ALA A 1068 -9.44 55.59 26.15
N ALA A 1069 -9.83 56.38 25.15
CA ALA A 1069 -11.23 56.71 24.89
C ALA A 1069 -12.01 55.52 24.28
N PRO A 1070 -13.35 55.47 24.41
CA PRO A 1070 -14.17 54.40 23.83
C PRO A 1070 -14.05 54.31 22.30
N GLY A 1071 -13.92 53.08 21.78
CA GLY A 1071 -13.67 52.79 20.37
C GLY A 1071 -12.17 52.64 20.05
N ILE A 1072 -11.83 52.63 18.77
CA ILE A 1072 -10.45 52.70 18.30
C ILE A 1072 -10.14 54.19 17.98
N PRO A 1073 -9.14 54.81 18.61
CA PRO A 1073 -8.80 56.21 18.39
C PRO A 1073 -8.01 56.39 17.08
N PHE A 1074 -8.41 57.40 16.29
CA PHE A 1074 -7.70 57.85 15.08
C PHE A 1074 -6.54 58.79 15.41
N ALA A 1075 -6.81 59.78 16.27
CA ALA A 1075 -5.86 60.81 16.64
C ALA A 1075 -6.25 61.49 17.95
N TYR A 1076 -5.25 61.90 18.73
CA TYR A 1076 -5.40 62.78 19.88
C TYR A 1076 -4.88 64.18 19.50
N VAL A 1077 -5.59 65.24 19.90
CA VAL A 1077 -5.24 66.64 19.62
C VAL A 1077 -5.38 67.45 20.89
N ASN A 1078 -4.31 68.08 21.34
CA ASN A 1078 -4.35 69.07 22.41
C ASN A 1078 -4.73 70.43 21.83
N VAL A 1079 -5.68 71.14 22.45
CA VAL A 1079 -6.07 72.50 22.06
C VAL A 1079 -5.86 73.45 23.23
N GLU A 1080 -4.72 74.13 23.21
CA GLU A 1080 -4.31 75.09 24.23
C GLU A 1080 -4.79 76.50 23.90
N LYS A 1081 -5.08 77.28 24.94
CA LYS A 1081 -5.71 78.60 24.83
C LYS A 1081 -5.28 79.53 25.95
N ASN A 1082 -5.29 80.84 25.70
CA ASN A 1082 -4.96 81.86 26.71
C ASN A 1082 -6.19 82.56 27.34
N PHE A 1083 -7.39 82.00 27.14
CA PHE A 1083 -8.69 82.47 27.68
C PHE A 1083 -9.39 81.31 28.40
N LYS A 1084 -10.41 81.59 29.22
CA LYS A 1084 -11.08 80.55 30.04
C LYS A 1084 -12.27 79.95 29.28
N ASP A 1085 -12.63 78.72 29.62
CA ASP A 1085 -13.81 78.05 29.06
C ASP A 1085 -15.12 78.76 29.44
N SER A 1086 -15.14 79.48 30.58
CA SER A 1086 -16.24 80.35 31.00
C SER A 1086 -16.45 81.59 30.11
N ASP A 1087 -15.49 81.93 29.24
CA ASP A 1087 -15.61 83.05 28.30
C ASP A 1087 -16.31 82.65 26.99
N LEU A 1088 -16.76 81.40 26.86
CA LEU A 1088 -17.31 80.79 25.65
C LEU A 1088 -18.82 80.53 25.76
N SER A 1089 -19.56 80.76 24.67
CA SER A 1089 -20.97 80.37 24.56
C SER A 1089 -21.19 79.09 23.75
N SER A 1090 -20.26 78.77 22.85
CA SER A 1090 -20.22 77.52 22.08
C SER A 1090 -18.87 77.36 21.37
N THR A 1091 -18.50 76.13 21.02
CA THR A 1091 -17.40 75.87 20.09
C THR A 1091 -17.75 74.70 19.16
N THR A 1092 -17.46 74.86 17.88
CA THR A 1092 -17.62 73.82 16.85
C THR A 1092 -16.27 73.41 16.31
N LEU A 1093 -16.04 72.11 16.18
CA LEU A 1093 -14.82 71.47 15.70
C LEU A 1093 -15.13 70.73 14.41
N ASP A 1094 -14.66 71.22 13.28
CA ASP A 1094 -14.76 70.51 12.00
C ASP A 1094 -13.46 69.75 11.75
N PHE A 1095 -13.56 68.46 11.44
CA PHE A 1095 -12.41 67.57 11.34
C PHE A 1095 -12.55 66.51 10.25
N LYS A 1096 -11.40 66.02 9.79
CA LYS A 1096 -11.24 64.96 8.78
C LYS A 1096 -10.71 63.69 9.42
N VAL A 1097 -11.23 62.55 8.97
CA VAL A 1097 -10.71 61.20 9.28
C VAL A 1097 -10.36 60.51 7.98
N GLU A 1098 -9.16 59.96 7.85
CA GLU A 1098 -8.77 59.28 6.61
C GLU A 1098 -9.64 58.04 6.36
N LYS A 1099 -10.19 57.93 5.15
CA LYS A 1099 -10.98 56.77 4.72
C LYS A 1099 -10.18 55.48 4.88
N ALA A 1100 -8.89 55.52 4.56
CA ALA A 1100 -7.95 54.41 4.76
C ALA A 1100 -7.90 53.92 6.22
N TRP A 1101 -7.80 54.82 7.21
CA TRP A 1101 -7.80 54.40 8.63
C TRP A 1101 -9.14 53.80 9.05
N ILE A 1102 -10.26 54.36 8.55
CA ILE A 1102 -11.60 53.82 8.80
C ILE A 1102 -11.72 52.40 8.23
N GLU A 1103 -11.26 52.14 7.01
CA GLU A 1103 -11.30 50.81 6.40
C GLU A 1103 -10.33 49.83 7.07
N GLU A 1104 -9.08 50.23 7.31
CA GLU A 1104 -8.04 49.41 7.97
C GLU A 1104 -8.47 48.97 9.38
N ASN A 1105 -9.05 49.89 10.15
CA ASN A 1105 -9.55 49.60 11.48
C ASN A 1105 -11.00 49.07 11.46
N GLY A 1106 -11.57 48.79 10.27
CA GLY A 1106 -12.88 48.18 10.07
C GLY A 1106 -14.06 48.99 10.63
N ILE A 1107 -13.90 50.30 10.75
CA ILE A 1107 -14.77 51.24 11.45
C ILE A 1107 -16.04 51.55 10.66
N ASP A 1108 -17.16 51.70 11.36
CA ASP A 1108 -18.39 52.30 10.85
C ASP A 1108 -18.27 53.84 10.85
N PRO A 1109 -18.30 54.51 9.68
CA PRO A 1109 -18.33 55.97 9.60
C PRO A 1109 -19.49 56.60 10.40
N ALA A 1110 -20.62 55.90 10.55
CA ALA A 1110 -21.76 56.41 11.31
C ALA A 1110 -21.51 56.41 12.84
N LYS A 1111 -20.45 55.74 13.30
CA LYS A 1111 -20.07 55.63 14.73
C LYS A 1111 -18.79 56.38 15.09
N VAL A 1112 -18.17 57.07 14.13
CA VAL A 1112 -17.07 58.00 14.44
C VAL A 1112 -17.61 59.13 15.30
N SER A 1113 -16.87 59.50 16.36
CA SER A 1113 -17.25 60.58 17.26
C SER A 1113 -16.02 61.27 17.86
N ALA A 1114 -16.13 62.57 18.09
CA ALA A 1114 -15.18 63.30 18.91
C ALA A 1114 -15.51 63.11 20.40
N TYR A 1115 -14.47 63.02 21.23
CA TYR A 1115 -14.55 63.00 22.69
C TYR A 1115 -13.63 64.12 23.24
N ARG A 1116 -14.06 64.78 24.31
CA ARG A 1116 -13.31 65.80 25.05
C ARG A 1116 -12.84 65.25 26.39
N LEU A 1117 -11.60 65.52 26.78
CA LEU A 1117 -11.06 65.12 28.09
C LEU A 1117 -11.32 66.22 29.13
N GLU A 1118 -12.03 65.89 30.20
CA GLU A 1118 -12.27 66.77 31.35
C GLU A 1118 -12.15 65.97 32.65
N ASN A 1119 -11.42 66.51 33.64
CA ASN A 1119 -11.17 65.84 34.92
C ASN A 1119 -10.73 64.36 34.74
N ASN A 1120 -9.77 64.15 33.83
CA ASN A 1120 -9.24 62.85 33.40
C ASN A 1120 -10.27 61.83 32.84
N THR A 1121 -11.46 62.30 32.47
CA THR A 1121 -12.57 61.46 31.94
C THR A 1121 -12.97 61.90 30.52
N TRP A 1122 -13.28 60.95 29.64
CA TRP A 1122 -13.68 61.22 28.25
C TRP A 1122 -15.19 61.44 28.10
N THR A 1123 -15.59 62.65 27.72
CA THR A 1123 -16.97 63.04 27.42
C THR A 1123 -17.23 62.97 25.91
N LYS A 1124 -18.21 62.16 25.47
CA LYS A 1124 -18.61 62.06 24.05
C LYS A 1124 -19.31 63.34 23.59
N LEU A 1125 -18.88 63.91 22.46
CA LEU A 1125 -19.48 65.10 21.86
C LEU A 1125 -20.52 64.73 20.80
N THR A 1126 -21.56 65.55 20.67
CA THR A 1126 -22.51 65.47 19.55
C THR A 1126 -21.74 65.71 18.26
N THR A 1127 -21.52 64.64 17.49
CA THR A 1127 -20.74 64.61 16.27
C THR A 1127 -21.66 64.25 15.10
N THR A 1128 -21.65 65.04 14.04
CA THR A 1128 -22.38 64.78 12.79
C THR A 1128 -21.41 64.70 11.63
N LYS A 1129 -21.59 63.74 10.73
CA LYS A 1129 -20.86 63.70 9.46
C LYS A 1129 -21.32 64.88 8.61
N SER A 1130 -20.38 65.75 8.22
CA SER A 1130 -20.62 66.97 7.45
C SER A 1130 -20.29 66.81 5.96
N GLY A 1131 -19.53 65.78 5.58
CA GLY A 1131 -19.23 65.45 4.18
C GLY A 1131 -18.21 64.31 4.04
N GLU A 1132 -17.66 64.15 2.84
CA GLU A 1132 -16.45 63.36 2.56
C GLU A 1132 -15.86 63.76 1.20
N ASP A 1133 -14.56 63.52 1.00
CA ASP A 1133 -13.87 63.58 -0.29
C ASP A 1133 -13.16 62.24 -0.57
N ASP A 1134 -12.35 62.16 -1.63
CA ASP A 1134 -11.66 60.92 -2.04
C ASP A 1134 -10.72 60.34 -0.95
N LYS A 1135 -10.21 61.16 -0.04
CA LYS A 1135 -9.23 60.76 0.98
C LYS A 1135 -9.79 60.75 2.41
N TYR A 1136 -10.72 61.63 2.74
CA TYR A 1136 -11.21 61.84 4.11
C TYR A 1136 -12.73 61.79 4.21
N ILE A 1137 -13.24 61.43 5.40
CA ILE A 1137 -14.61 61.71 5.82
C ILE A 1137 -14.60 62.91 6.76
N TYR A 1138 -15.48 63.87 6.50
CA TYR A 1138 -15.61 65.13 7.22
C TYR A 1138 -16.73 65.05 8.27
N TYR A 1139 -16.44 65.53 9.47
CA TYR A 1139 -17.35 65.58 10.60
C TYR A 1139 -17.30 66.95 11.25
N SER A 1140 -18.41 67.36 11.87
CA SER A 1140 -18.50 68.53 12.75
C SER A 1140 -18.94 68.06 14.13
N ALA A 1141 -18.27 68.53 15.18
CA ALA A 1141 -18.64 68.23 16.57
C ALA A 1141 -18.83 69.50 17.39
N VAL A 1142 -19.93 69.57 18.13
CA VAL A 1142 -20.24 70.71 19.01
C VAL A 1142 -19.76 70.41 20.42
N SER A 1143 -18.87 71.27 20.94
CA SER A 1143 -18.46 71.28 22.34
C SER A 1143 -19.12 72.47 23.04
N PRO A 1144 -20.13 72.26 23.92
CA PRO A 1144 -20.98 73.36 24.40
C PRO A 1144 -20.24 74.48 25.15
N CYS A 1145 -19.28 74.12 26.02
CA CYS A 1145 -18.69 75.06 26.98
C CYS A 1145 -17.19 74.83 27.22
N GLY A 1146 -16.35 74.62 26.19
CA GLY A 1146 -14.89 74.57 26.40
C GLY A 1146 -14.01 73.77 25.44
N LEU A 1147 -12.70 73.93 25.60
CA LEU A 1147 -11.60 73.40 24.78
C LEU A 1147 -10.50 72.77 25.68
N SER A 1148 -10.10 71.54 25.38
CA SER A 1148 -9.04 70.82 26.10
C SER A 1148 -8.33 69.82 25.17
N ILE A 1149 -7.94 68.63 25.66
CA ILE A 1149 -7.52 67.52 24.79
C ILE A 1149 -8.75 66.85 24.20
N PHE A 1150 -8.75 66.66 22.90
CA PHE A 1150 -9.77 65.92 22.15
C PHE A 1150 -9.20 64.64 21.55
N THR A 1151 -10.07 63.67 21.31
CA THR A 1151 -9.75 62.52 20.45
C THR A 1151 -10.91 62.18 19.53
N ILE A 1152 -10.58 61.69 18.35
CA ILE A 1152 -11.53 61.17 17.37
C ILE A 1152 -11.43 59.65 17.43
N SER A 1153 -12.56 58.95 17.58
CA SER A 1153 -12.60 57.50 17.79
C SER A 1153 -13.85 56.87 17.13
N GLY A 1154 -13.81 55.57 16.80
CA GLY A 1154 -14.92 54.85 16.16
C GLY A 1154 -15.04 53.37 16.54
N GLU A 1155 -16.10 52.71 16.09
CA GLU A 1155 -16.45 51.30 16.38
C GLU A 1155 -16.62 50.48 15.08
N LYS A 1156 -16.49 49.14 15.11
CA LYS A 1156 -16.39 48.28 13.91
C LYS A 1156 -17.72 47.91 13.19
N LYS A 1157 -17.60 47.51 11.90
CA LYS A 1157 -18.65 47.15 10.91
C LYS A 1157 -18.69 45.64 10.58
N THR A 1158 -19.75 45.17 9.90
CA THR A 1158 -20.04 43.73 9.58
C THR A 1158 -20.25 43.45 8.06
N VAL A 1159 -20.37 42.17 7.62
CA VAL A 1159 -19.89 41.66 6.30
C VAL A 1159 -20.86 40.75 5.50
N THR A 1160 -20.93 40.87 4.14
CA THR A 1160 -21.33 39.83 3.12
C THR A 1160 -21.05 40.26 1.62
N SER A 1161 -21.38 39.41 0.60
CA SER A 1161 -21.14 39.44 -0.90
C SER A 1161 -22.27 38.58 -1.61
N PRO A 1162 -22.44 38.13 -2.94
CA PRO A 1162 -21.47 37.69 -4.07
C PRO A 1162 -21.83 36.96 -5.49
N SER A 1163 -20.93 36.65 -6.49
CA SER A 1163 -20.99 35.57 -7.60
C SER A 1163 -20.83 35.90 -9.14
N GLU A 1164 -21.16 34.99 -10.12
CA GLU A 1164 -20.16 34.35 -11.08
C GLU A 1164 -20.60 33.78 -12.51
N GLU A 1165 -19.67 33.39 -13.43
CA GLU A 1165 -19.69 32.28 -14.48
C GLU A 1165 -19.68 32.41 -16.08
N LYS A 1166 -19.63 31.27 -16.89
CA LYS A 1166 -18.58 31.06 -17.97
C LYS A 1166 -18.74 29.82 -19.06
N PRO A 1167 -18.77 29.87 -20.47
CA PRO A 1167 -18.15 28.99 -21.65
C PRO A 1167 -17.36 29.56 -22.94
N PRO A 1168 -16.50 28.92 -23.89
CA PRO A 1168 -15.97 27.52 -24.27
C PRO A 1168 -14.38 27.22 -24.54
N ALA A 1169 -13.83 25.97 -24.39
CA ALA A 1169 -12.90 25.07 -25.26
C ALA A 1169 -11.32 24.76 -25.23
N ALA A 1170 -10.91 23.46 -25.03
CA ALA A 1170 -10.05 22.49 -25.86
C ALA A 1170 -8.44 22.57 -25.94
N GLU A 1171 -7.54 21.63 -26.41
CA GLU A 1171 -7.47 20.15 -26.78
C GLU A 1171 -6.01 19.50 -27.00
N GLU A 1172 -5.89 18.16 -27.26
CA GLU A 1172 -4.82 17.24 -27.88
C GLU A 1172 -3.42 16.81 -27.25
N GLY A 1173 -2.99 15.54 -27.55
CA GLY A 1173 -1.63 14.94 -27.32
C GLY A 1173 -1.55 13.37 -27.38
N ALA A 1174 -0.48 12.72 -27.91
CA ALA A 1174 -0.49 11.26 -28.28
C ALA A 1174 0.84 10.44 -28.25
N LYS A 1175 0.78 9.08 -28.11
CA LYS A 1175 1.49 8.01 -28.91
C LYS A 1175 1.61 6.57 -28.29
N THR A 1176 1.49 5.53 -29.16
CA THR A 1176 2.15 4.17 -29.19
C THR A 1176 2.05 3.14 -28.02
N SER A 1177 2.09 1.80 -28.21
CA SER A 1177 1.86 0.91 -29.39
C SER A 1177 1.86 -0.62 -29.07
N LYS A 1178 0.96 -1.38 -29.75
CA LYS A 1178 1.03 -2.81 -30.18
C LYS A 1178 0.95 -4.03 -29.22
N ASP A 1179 -0.01 -4.91 -29.55
CA ASP A 1179 0.03 -6.40 -29.70
C ASP A 1179 0.45 -7.31 -28.50
N TYR A 1180 0.03 -8.58 -28.37
CA TYR A 1180 -0.44 -9.59 -29.34
C TYR A 1180 -1.66 -10.43 -28.87
N ARG A 1181 -2.35 -11.09 -29.84
CA ARG A 1181 -3.42 -12.09 -29.61
C ARG A 1181 -3.03 -13.49 -30.15
N VAL A 1182 -2.55 -14.41 -29.30
CA VAL A 1182 -2.30 -15.83 -29.69
C VAL A 1182 -2.63 -16.83 -28.56
N ILE A 1183 -3.88 -16.81 -28.06
CA ILE A 1183 -4.30 -17.71 -26.94
C ILE A 1183 -5.51 -18.61 -27.29
N ILE A 1184 -6.33 -18.24 -28.28
CA ILE A 1184 -7.66 -18.87 -28.48
C ILE A 1184 -7.62 -20.11 -29.40
N ILE A 1185 -6.58 -20.29 -30.22
CA ILE A 1185 -6.53 -21.39 -31.22
C ILE A 1185 -6.06 -22.73 -30.61
N ILE A 1186 -5.20 -22.71 -29.60
CA ILE A 1186 -4.59 -23.93 -29.03
C ILE A 1186 -5.61 -24.79 -28.25
N ILE A 1187 -6.62 -24.14 -27.63
CA ILE A 1187 -7.58 -24.79 -26.72
C ILE A 1187 -8.52 -25.77 -27.47
N LEU A 1188 -8.81 -25.52 -28.76
CA LEU A 1188 -9.79 -26.30 -29.51
C LEU A 1188 -9.27 -27.64 -30.08
N ILE A 1189 -7.95 -27.81 -30.21
CA ILE A 1189 -7.37 -29.04 -30.79
C ILE A 1189 -7.29 -30.16 -29.72
N ALA A 1190 -7.05 -29.80 -28.45
CA ALA A 1190 -6.87 -30.75 -27.36
C ALA A 1190 -8.12 -31.60 -27.04
N LEU A 1191 -9.33 -31.06 -27.27
CA LEU A 1191 -10.60 -31.75 -26.92
C LEU A 1191 -10.94 -32.94 -27.81
N CYS A 1192 -10.44 -32.98 -29.05
CA CYS A 1192 -10.85 -34.00 -30.03
C CYS A 1192 -10.08 -35.32 -29.86
N ALA A 1193 -8.82 -35.27 -29.40
CA ALA A 1193 -7.96 -36.45 -29.29
C ALA A 1193 -8.38 -37.38 -28.13
N THR A 1194 -8.83 -36.82 -27.00
CA THR A 1194 -9.24 -37.57 -25.81
C THR A 1194 -10.49 -38.43 -26.05
N ILE A 1195 -11.42 -38.00 -26.92
CA ILE A 1195 -12.64 -38.74 -27.24
C ILE A 1195 -12.33 -40.02 -28.04
N PHE A 1196 -11.35 -39.98 -28.94
CA PHE A 1196 -10.97 -41.13 -29.76
C PHE A 1196 -10.27 -42.24 -28.95
N TYR A 1197 -9.44 -41.86 -27.96
CA TYR A 1197 -8.69 -42.80 -27.12
C TYR A 1197 -9.59 -43.68 -26.23
N PHE A 1198 -10.71 -43.15 -25.73
CA PHE A 1198 -11.61 -43.90 -24.83
C PHE A 1198 -12.48 -44.94 -25.54
N LEU A 1199 -12.74 -44.80 -26.84
CA LEU A 1199 -13.63 -45.71 -27.58
C LEU A 1199 -12.99 -47.05 -27.94
N THR A 1200 -11.67 -47.10 -28.14
CA THR A 1200 -10.97 -48.32 -28.60
C THR A 1200 -10.63 -49.29 -27.46
N ARG A 1201 -10.45 -48.82 -26.22
CA ARG A 1201 -9.92 -49.65 -25.12
C ARG A 1201 -10.93 -50.58 -24.44
N LYS A 1202 -12.21 -50.57 -24.83
CA LYS A 1202 -13.30 -51.26 -24.08
C LYS A 1202 -13.44 -52.77 -24.36
N ASN A 1203 -12.84 -53.32 -25.42
CA ASN A 1203 -13.10 -54.69 -25.91
C ASN A 1203 -12.07 -55.78 -25.51
N LEU A 1204 -10.99 -55.47 -24.77
CA LEU A 1204 -9.94 -56.47 -24.45
C LEU A 1204 -9.86 -56.92 -22.98
N LYS A 1205 -10.74 -56.44 -22.09
CA LYS A 1205 -10.66 -56.71 -20.63
C LYS A 1205 -11.36 -58.00 -20.15
N LYS A 1206 -11.63 -59.00 -21.02
CA LYS A 1206 -12.40 -60.21 -20.67
C LYS A 1206 -11.77 -61.58 -20.98
N ILE A 1207 -10.51 -61.64 -21.43
CA ILE A 1207 -9.79 -62.92 -21.64
C ILE A 1207 -8.37 -62.87 -21.07
N ARG A 1208 -8.24 -63.11 -19.75
CA ARG A 1208 -7.07 -63.69 -19.05
C ARG A 1208 -7.35 -63.81 -17.54
N ARG A 1209 -8.17 -64.81 -17.18
CA ARG A 1209 -8.31 -65.35 -15.82
C ARG A 1209 -8.49 -66.86 -15.91
N ARG A 1210 -7.37 -67.54 -16.17
CA ARG A 1210 -7.09 -68.97 -16.02
C ARG A 1210 -5.59 -69.18 -16.19
#